data_AF-A0A485L4G2-F1
#
_entry.id   AF-A0A485L4G2-F1
#
_cell.length_a   1.000
_cell.length_b   1.000
_cell.length_c   1.000
_cell.angle_alpha   90.00
_cell.angle_beta   90.00
_cell.angle_gamma   90.00
#
_symmetry.space_group_name_H-M   'P 1'
#
loop_
_entity.id
_entity.type
_entity.pdbx_description
1 polymer ?
#
loop_
_entity_poly.entity_id
_entity_poly.type
_entity_poly.pdbx_seq_one_letter_code
_entity_poly.pdbx_strand_id
1 'polypeptide(L)'
;MPPTSVSPHDIASLLKTGIHSRNLRIPPIIGLLYVVATGAISVIYLVIAAPSLANDHWWPRFSTVGVQTFLGDLYNAKLALNATGALDLLATSSLVHKDYSTGTAFISMRPATARAILLDRIPIPDAIRTIRSISLNENMRTTAPACWLDFNRTYEMAHTAPRQAKCNAGRTANAAVYLESLLRNVANTDLLSSTYYADIQSNIFTFVATTPNGASWVEGIQTHTWPSIADEATLWTIAGLTTFKNQLQNYYLEGIVDDIFVTNALGMRQKITINYAPAVTRPKNAWSSQYITCGLWNDLATDGAGLIRADPNFFEVVNGPWDYWYFNPGGTPATGLIRAQLGPLAKFDVNLVPVPASVMQLVAMFQLTLFASLATSPAASKGYLAMDVPTVDMTPASWVQLNAVYYGGNPICPFLPPMPFVQPSFGSRVLSDVKPLNLTFLQFATINGTDLILSQPMLAPDSESDPWSFFGWLTLYDWANGVREVYTFEGDNGTLMSRSRDFAPLAAFNAELPRMACTYLWALCLYVSGVLCLVLVLAFLYTIYFRIDKANNLMQVNRVVGSAWIGRPLLFVRGMTAVLILSTSPIAFVDDGLARIEFSPQPIWQKCILAGEVTWLTHVLNDIFVPVTSPFTKTYAPLSSLIIWVVVMAIPPFQATASLARQCDVVSFTAGVKCTSGDIQIGSLLRTDQFLGVVLASTVVAYVIARCLARRTRNEISKRYHVIMPSAEEAFLSRGDGGSIDAASCILSGLIPIGKYHFDIKLWVFFQTKSAEFGASNDDVGNLVAPITTLASPEGSRTNGRYSLKSATFERGNMTTREIGKFEVDLHVEAPVLLFSAMLRNRWAGLLALGYMCSVVTSSFLFLGSVSPTHKRFCAISSIRTYICHSDGNPKIQRLGVRQLCIDYWHN
;
A
#
# COMPACT_ATOMS: atom_id res chain seq x y z
N MET A 1 62.39 28.91 -25.44
CA MET A 1 62.04 29.84 -26.55
C MET A 1 60.77 30.61 -26.14
N PRO A 2 60.58 31.86 -26.59
CA PRO A 2 59.43 32.68 -26.20
C PRO A 2 58.13 32.19 -26.85
N PRO A 3 56.95 32.54 -26.29
CA PRO A 3 55.66 32.18 -26.87
C PRO A 3 55.37 33.02 -28.12
N THR A 4 55.05 32.37 -29.24
CA THR A 4 54.51 33.03 -30.44
C THR A 4 53.00 33.23 -30.30
N SER A 5 52.54 34.47 -30.41
CA SER A 5 51.13 34.84 -30.36
C SER A 5 50.41 34.47 -31.66
N VAL A 6 49.59 33.42 -31.62
CA VAL A 6 48.64 33.11 -32.71
C VAL A 6 47.58 34.23 -32.77
N SER A 7 47.32 34.77 -33.96
CA SER A 7 46.39 35.90 -34.08
C SER A 7 44.92 35.45 -33.93
N PRO A 8 44.02 36.32 -33.44
CA PRO A 8 42.58 36.05 -33.44
C PRO A 8 42.00 35.82 -34.85
N HIS A 9 42.69 36.27 -35.90
CA HIS A 9 42.25 36.12 -37.29
C HIS A 9 42.41 34.68 -37.81
N ASP A 10 43.40 33.94 -37.33
CA ASP A 10 43.69 32.58 -37.81
C ASP A 10 42.74 31.54 -37.20
N ILE A 11 42.37 31.73 -35.93
CA ILE A 11 41.29 30.95 -35.30
C ILE A 11 39.94 31.25 -35.98
N ALA A 12 39.74 32.50 -36.41
CA ALA A 12 38.54 32.91 -37.16
C ALA A 12 38.49 32.36 -38.60
N SER A 13 39.61 31.98 -39.22
CA SER A 13 39.62 31.33 -40.55
C SER A 13 39.24 29.86 -40.45
N LEU A 14 39.81 29.13 -39.48
CA LEU A 14 39.49 27.73 -39.16
C LEU A 14 38.03 27.54 -38.74
N LEU A 15 37.41 28.52 -38.08
CA LEU A 15 35.97 28.48 -37.76
C LEU A 15 35.05 28.89 -38.93
N LYS A 16 35.57 29.59 -39.96
CA LYS A 16 34.78 30.01 -41.13
C LYS A 16 34.65 28.91 -42.19
N THR A 17 35.64 28.05 -42.36
CA THR A 17 35.59 26.93 -43.33
C THR A 17 34.58 25.84 -42.95
N GLY A 18 34.14 25.79 -41.68
CA GLY A 18 33.14 24.83 -41.21
C GLY A 18 31.66 25.18 -41.50
N ILE A 19 31.35 26.42 -41.94
CA ILE A 19 29.97 26.89 -42.10
C ILE A 19 29.62 27.14 -43.58
N HIS A 20 29.80 26.08 -44.37
CA HIS A 20 28.97 25.84 -45.56
C HIS A 20 28.21 24.54 -45.34
N SER A 21 26.88 24.59 -45.51
CA SER A 21 25.99 23.43 -45.35
C SER A 21 26.13 22.45 -46.52
N ARG A 22 27.28 21.78 -46.60
CA ARG A 22 27.39 20.49 -47.31
C ARG A 22 26.35 19.56 -46.68
N ASN A 23 25.24 19.35 -47.40
CA ASN A 23 24.23 18.37 -47.03
C ASN A 23 24.90 17.00 -46.91
N LEU A 24 25.17 16.58 -45.67
CA LEU A 24 25.82 15.32 -45.40
C LEU A 24 24.89 14.20 -45.90
N ARG A 25 25.29 13.55 -47.00
CA ARG A 25 24.50 12.50 -47.65
C ARG A 25 24.60 11.24 -46.80
N ILE A 26 23.58 10.98 -45.97
CA ILE A 26 23.51 9.75 -45.20
C ILE A 26 23.17 8.62 -46.18
N PRO A 27 24.00 7.57 -46.33
CA PRO A 27 23.69 6.46 -47.22
C PRO A 27 22.35 5.81 -46.87
N PRO A 28 21.54 5.36 -47.84
CA PRO A 28 20.21 4.82 -47.59
C PRO A 28 20.22 3.62 -46.62
N ILE A 29 21.29 2.84 -46.63
CA ILE A 29 21.54 1.73 -45.70
C ILE A 29 21.49 2.19 -44.23
N ILE A 30 22.05 3.35 -43.88
CA ILE A 30 22.07 3.85 -42.49
C ILE A 30 20.66 4.24 -42.04
N GLY A 31 19.86 4.86 -42.92
CA GLY A 31 18.46 5.19 -42.62
C GLY A 31 17.58 3.94 -42.46
N LEU A 32 17.80 2.90 -43.28
CA LEU A 32 17.13 1.61 -43.15
C LEU A 32 17.53 0.88 -41.85
N LEU A 33 18.82 0.88 -41.49
CA LEU A 33 19.30 0.33 -40.22
C LEU A 33 18.72 1.06 -39.01
N TYR A 34 18.58 2.39 -39.07
CA TYR A 34 17.94 3.18 -38.01
C TYR A 34 16.44 2.84 -37.85
N VAL A 35 15.71 2.63 -38.94
CA VAL A 35 14.31 2.17 -38.93
C VAL A 35 14.20 0.79 -38.28
N VAL A 36 15.03 -0.19 -38.69
CA VAL A 36 15.02 -1.54 -38.11
C VAL A 36 15.39 -1.53 -36.62
N ALA A 37 16.44 -0.79 -36.24
CA ALA A 37 16.88 -0.66 -34.85
C ALA A 37 15.81 -0.01 -33.96
N THR A 38 15.10 1.01 -34.48
CA THR A 38 14.00 1.67 -33.77
C THR A 38 12.86 0.68 -33.47
N GLY A 39 12.49 -0.15 -34.45
CA GLY A 39 11.46 -1.20 -34.25
C GLY A 39 11.89 -2.23 -33.21
N ALA A 40 13.12 -2.73 -33.32
CA ALA A 40 13.68 -3.68 -32.36
C ALA A 40 13.70 -3.11 -30.93
N ILE A 41 14.15 -1.86 -30.75
CA ILE A 41 14.16 -1.18 -29.44
C ILE A 41 12.73 -1.04 -28.88
N SER A 42 11.75 -0.68 -29.71
CA SER A 42 10.35 -0.52 -29.29
C SER A 42 9.69 -1.84 -28.86
N VAL A 43 10.15 -2.99 -29.38
CA VAL A 43 9.76 -4.33 -28.92
C VAL A 43 10.52 -4.73 -27.65
N ILE A 44 11.83 -4.48 -27.57
CA ILE A 44 12.65 -4.78 -26.39
C ILE A 44 12.17 -3.98 -25.16
N TYR A 45 11.71 -2.73 -25.34
CA TYR A 45 11.07 -1.96 -24.27
C TYR A 45 9.87 -2.69 -23.63
N LEU A 46 9.02 -3.35 -24.44
CA LEU A 46 7.88 -4.10 -23.91
C LEU A 46 8.35 -5.24 -22.99
N VAL A 47 9.42 -5.94 -23.36
CA VAL A 47 10.01 -7.01 -22.55
C VAL A 47 10.59 -6.46 -21.23
N ILE A 48 11.18 -5.26 -21.25
CA ILE A 48 11.70 -4.59 -20.04
C ILE A 48 10.56 -4.08 -19.14
N ALA A 49 9.47 -3.57 -19.74
CA ALA A 49 8.36 -2.95 -19.01
C ALA A 49 7.35 -3.96 -18.43
N ALA A 50 7.15 -5.11 -19.08
CA ALA A 50 6.14 -6.09 -18.67
C ALA A 50 6.22 -6.53 -17.19
N PRO A 51 7.40 -6.82 -16.59
CA PRO A 51 7.48 -7.21 -15.19
C PRO A 51 7.02 -6.12 -14.23
N SER A 52 7.36 -4.85 -14.52
CA SER A 52 6.95 -3.68 -13.73
C SER A 52 5.49 -3.27 -13.94
N LEU A 53 4.83 -3.75 -15.00
CA LEU A 53 3.43 -3.46 -15.31
C LEU A 53 2.49 -4.63 -15.00
N ALA A 54 2.94 -5.61 -14.23
CA ALA A 54 2.13 -6.74 -13.79
C ALA A 54 1.14 -6.41 -12.65
N ASN A 55 1.34 -5.29 -11.95
CA ASN A 55 0.57 -4.86 -10.79
C ASN A 55 0.70 -3.34 -10.53
N ASP A 56 -0.27 -2.76 -9.83
CA ASP A 56 -0.36 -1.32 -9.57
C ASP A 56 0.52 -0.83 -8.40
N HIS A 57 1.41 -1.68 -7.85
CA HIS A 57 2.56 -1.24 -7.03
C HIS A 57 3.76 -0.83 -7.90
N TRP A 58 3.76 -1.17 -9.20
CA TRP A 58 4.91 -1.14 -10.12
C TRP A 58 6.09 -2.07 -9.72
N TRP A 59 5.87 -2.99 -8.77
CA TRP A 59 6.91 -3.86 -8.21
C TRP A 59 7.09 -5.11 -9.10
N PRO A 60 8.27 -5.36 -9.70
CA PRO A 60 8.50 -6.50 -10.59
C PRO A 60 8.22 -7.85 -9.93
N ARG A 61 7.40 -8.68 -10.58
CA ARG A 61 7.05 -10.05 -10.12
C ARG A 61 6.39 -10.13 -8.72
N PHE A 62 5.81 -9.04 -8.21
CA PHE A 62 5.04 -9.07 -6.97
C PHE A 62 3.85 -10.04 -7.08
N SER A 63 3.75 -10.95 -6.11
CA SER A 63 2.73 -11.99 -6.03
C SER A 63 2.17 -12.07 -4.62
N THR A 64 0.94 -12.57 -4.50
CA THR A 64 0.25 -12.71 -3.21
C THR A 64 0.92 -13.79 -2.35
N VAL A 65 1.11 -15.00 -2.88
CA VAL A 65 1.78 -16.10 -2.15
C VAL A 65 3.26 -15.82 -1.84
N GLY A 66 3.95 -15.09 -2.71
CA GLY A 66 5.36 -14.73 -2.55
C GLY A 66 5.56 -13.46 -1.74
N VAL A 67 5.68 -12.33 -2.44
CA VAL A 67 6.14 -11.07 -1.85
C VAL A 67 5.17 -10.52 -0.78
N GLN A 68 3.85 -10.63 -0.98
CA GLN A 68 2.88 -10.15 0.02
C GLN A 68 2.95 -10.99 1.30
N THR A 69 3.00 -12.32 1.19
CA THR A 69 3.20 -13.21 2.34
C THR A 69 4.52 -12.94 3.06
N PHE A 70 5.63 -12.86 2.31
CA PHE A 70 6.96 -12.55 2.85
C PHE A 70 7.00 -11.23 3.62
N LEU A 71 6.38 -10.17 3.09
CA LEU A 71 6.30 -8.88 3.79
C LEU A 71 5.49 -8.99 5.09
N GLY A 72 4.39 -9.75 5.08
CA GLY A 72 3.62 -10.04 6.30
C GLY A 72 4.43 -10.78 7.36
N ASP A 73 5.17 -11.81 6.96
CA ASP A 73 6.05 -12.57 7.86
C ASP A 73 7.19 -11.72 8.42
N LEU A 74 7.88 -10.96 7.56
CA LEU A 74 8.97 -10.05 7.94
C LEU A 74 8.47 -8.99 8.94
N TYR A 75 7.37 -8.31 8.65
CA TYR A 75 6.80 -7.31 9.55
C TYR A 75 6.36 -7.94 10.88
N ASN A 76 5.59 -9.03 10.85
CA ASN A 76 5.16 -9.72 12.08
C ASN A 76 6.34 -10.19 12.94
N ALA A 77 7.46 -10.62 12.34
CA ALA A 77 8.68 -10.97 13.07
C ALA A 77 9.35 -9.75 13.74
N LYS A 78 9.51 -8.64 13.01
CA LYS A 78 10.10 -7.40 13.56
C LYS A 78 9.24 -6.78 14.67
N LEU A 79 7.91 -6.81 14.49
CA LEU A 79 6.92 -6.29 15.44
C LEU A 79 6.82 -7.10 16.75
N ALA A 80 7.23 -8.37 16.75
CA ALA A 80 7.30 -9.21 17.95
C ALA A 80 8.43 -8.77 18.90
N LEU A 81 9.58 -8.39 18.33
CA LEU A 81 10.74 -7.87 19.05
C LEU A 81 10.66 -6.34 19.32
N ASN A 82 9.46 -5.77 19.17
CA ASN A 82 9.13 -4.36 19.34
C ASN A 82 10.04 -3.39 18.55
N ALA A 83 10.50 -3.81 17.36
CA ALA A 83 11.36 -3.00 16.51
C ALA A 83 10.60 -1.81 15.89
N THR A 84 11.22 -0.63 15.89
CA THR A 84 10.65 0.63 15.37
C THR A 84 11.69 1.44 14.60
N GLY A 85 11.24 2.38 13.77
CA GLY A 85 12.10 3.26 12.97
C GLY A 85 12.27 2.78 11.53
N ALA A 86 13.47 2.92 10.99
CA ALA A 86 13.79 2.49 9.62
C ALA A 86 13.99 0.97 9.53
N LEU A 87 13.40 0.36 8.50
CA LEU A 87 13.60 -1.05 8.15
C LEU A 87 14.38 -1.12 6.82
N ASP A 88 15.56 -1.71 6.86
CA ASP A 88 16.29 -2.06 5.64
C ASP A 88 15.80 -3.41 5.11
N LEU A 89 15.14 -3.39 3.94
CA LEU A 89 14.64 -4.60 3.26
C LEU A 89 15.77 -5.46 2.66
N LEU A 90 16.96 -4.89 2.49
CA LEU A 90 18.12 -5.52 1.85
C LEU A 90 19.12 -6.11 2.86
N ALA A 91 18.97 -5.78 4.14
CA ALA A 91 19.83 -6.27 5.21
C ALA A 91 19.63 -7.78 5.46
N THR A 92 20.71 -8.47 5.84
CA THR A 92 20.66 -9.88 6.29
C THR A 92 19.72 -10.12 7.47
N SER A 93 19.44 -9.08 8.28
CA SER A 93 18.45 -9.17 9.36
C SER A 93 17.00 -9.27 8.89
N SER A 94 16.72 -8.98 7.61
CA SER A 94 15.39 -9.00 6.99
C SER A 94 15.15 -10.27 6.15
N LEU A 95 16.04 -11.25 6.28
CA LEU A 95 15.88 -12.62 5.79
C LEU A 95 14.80 -13.34 6.59
N VAL A 96 13.97 -14.16 5.93
CA VAL A 96 12.98 -15.03 6.58
C VAL A 96 13.19 -16.47 6.14
N HIS A 97 13.44 -17.37 7.11
CA HIS A 97 13.52 -18.81 6.87
C HIS A 97 12.12 -19.40 6.68
N LYS A 98 11.70 -19.57 5.42
CA LYS A 98 10.40 -20.09 4.98
C LYS A 98 10.42 -20.23 3.44
N ASP A 99 9.75 -21.27 2.92
CA ASP A 99 9.46 -21.40 1.48
C ASP A 99 8.19 -20.64 1.10
N TYR A 100 8.25 -19.92 -0.03
CA TYR A 100 7.14 -19.21 -0.67
C TYR A 100 6.98 -19.60 -2.14
N SER A 101 7.80 -20.53 -2.64
CA SER A 101 7.75 -21.05 -4.01
C SER A 101 6.58 -22.03 -4.19
N THR A 102 6.21 -22.76 -3.13
CA THR A 102 4.97 -23.54 -3.11
C THR A 102 3.75 -22.62 -2.98
N GLY A 103 2.69 -22.93 -3.75
CA GLY A 103 1.48 -22.09 -3.89
C GLY A 103 0.59 -21.96 -2.65
N THR A 104 1.11 -22.29 -1.46
CA THR A 104 0.40 -22.53 -0.20
C THR A 104 1.00 -21.77 0.99
N ALA A 105 1.90 -20.80 0.75
CA ALA A 105 2.47 -19.99 1.83
C ALA A 105 1.45 -19.01 2.43
N PHE A 106 1.22 -19.11 3.73
CA PHE A 106 0.34 -18.25 4.54
C PHE A 106 1.17 -17.36 5.47
N ILE A 107 0.74 -16.13 5.77
CA ILE A 107 1.41 -15.24 6.72
C ILE A 107 1.29 -15.84 8.14
N SER A 108 2.42 -15.90 8.87
CA SER A 108 2.51 -16.44 10.23
C SER A 108 2.06 -15.41 11.28
N MET A 109 0.76 -15.38 11.57
CA MET A 109 0.19 -14.51 12.61
C MET A 109 0.43 -15.06 14.02
N ARG A 110 0.51 -14.16 15.01
CA ARG A 110 0.65 -14.51 16.44
C ARG A 110 -0.71 -14.42 17.14
N PRO A 111 -1.30 -15.52 17.62
CA PRO A 111 -2.64 -15.51 18.25
C PRO A 111 -2.77 -14.67 19.54
N ALA A 112 -1.65 -14.17 20.06
CA ALA A 112 -1.59 -13.32 21.25
C ALA A 112 -1.65 -11.80 20.94
N THR A 113 -1.41 -11.35 19.71
CA THR A 113 -1.10 -9.92 19.43
C THR A 113 -2.19 -8.94 19.88
N ALA A 114 -3.47 -9.22 19.59
CA ALA A 114 -4.58 -8.36 20.01
C ALA A 114 -4.61 -8.16 21.53
N ARG A 115 -4.59 -9.26 22.28
CA ARG A 115 -4.56 -9.29 23.75
C ARG A 115 -3.30 -8.67 24.33
N ALA A 116 -2.15 -8.90 23.70
CA ALA A 116 -0.88 -8.31 24.15
C ALA A 116 -0.90 -6.78 24.10
N ILE A 117 -1.61 -6.19 23.14
CA ILE A 117 -1.83 -4.74 23.04
C ILE A 117 -2.87 -4.27 24.07
N LEU A 118 -3.99 -5.00 24.23
CA LEU A 118 -5.11 -4.61 25.10
C LEU A 118 -4.86 -4.82 26.60
N LEU A 119 -3.92 -5.69 26.96
CA LEU A 119 -3.48 -5.92 28.35
C LEU A 119 -2.16 -5.21 28.67
N ASP A 120 -1.63 -4.36 27.78
CA ASP A 120 -0.58 -3.42 28.13
C ASP A 120 -1.18 -2.14 28.76
N ARG A 121 -0.35 -1.13 29.05
CA ARG A 121 -0.77 0.17 29.60
C ARG A 121 -1.36 1.05 28.50
N ILE A 122 -2.68 1.07 28.39
CA ILE A 122 -3.39 1.93 27.44
C ILE A 122 -3.29 3.40 27.92
N PRO A 123 -2.97 4.36 27.03
CA PRO A 123 -2.96 5.78 27.38
C PRO A 123 -4.34 6.25 27.85
N ILE A 124 -4.38 7.06 28.92
CA ILE A 124 -5.63 7.56 29.51
C ILE A 124 -6.57 8.23 28.48
N PRO A 125 -6.10 9.13 27.58
CA PRO A 125 -6.97 9.73 26.56
C PRO A 125 -7.66 8.72 25.63
N ASP A 126 -6.98 7.61 25.31
CA ASP A 126 -7.48 6.60 24.40
C ASP A 126 -8.35 5.55 25.11
N ALA A 127 -8.10 5.29 26.40
CA ALA A 127 -9.04 4.58 27.26
C ALA A 127 -10.38 5.36 27.38
N ILE A 128 -10.33 6.67 27.68
CA ILE A 128 -11.51 7.54 27.73
C ILE A 128 -12.24 7.56 26.38
N ARG A 129 -11.50 7.69 25.27
CA ARG A 129 -12.04 7.63 23.90
C ARG A 129 -12.79 6.33 23.64
N THR A 130 -12.18 5.19 24.01
CA THR A 130 -12.75 3.84 23.83
C THR A 130 -14.04 3.67 24.63
N ILE A 131 -14.02 4.02 25.93
CA ILE A 131 -15.18 3.90 26.82
C ILE A 131 -16.36 4.70 26.28
N ARG A 132 -16.11 5.95 25.85
CA ARG A 132 -17.14 6.85 25.28
C ARG A 132 -17.64 6.43 23.90
N SER A 133 -16.90 5.59 23.16
CA SER A 133 -17.30 5.14 21.81
C SER A 133 -18.18 3.89 21.78
N ILE A 134 -18.37 3.21 22.92
CA ILE A 134 -19.14 1.96 23.01
C ILE A 134 -20.20 2.01 24.12
N SER A 135 -21.21 1.16 24.02
CA SER A 135 -22.32 1.13 25.00
C SER A 135 -21.88 0.65 26.38
N LEU A 136 -22.64 1.03 27.42
CA LEU A 136 -22.53 0.49 28.77
C LEU A 136 -22.64 -1.04 28.77
N ASN A 137 -23.53 -1.62 27.96
CA ASN A 137 -23.68 -3.08 27.88
C ASN A 137 -22.40 -3.77 27.36
N GLU A 138 -21.60 -3.09 26.54
CA GLU A 138 -20.31 -3.60 26.08
C GLU A 138 -19.19 -3.35 27.11
N ASN A 139 -19.06 -2.11 27.59
CA ASN A 139 -18.08 -1.73 28.62
C ASN A 139 -18.15 -2.63 29.88
N MET A 140 -19.35 -2.95 30.36
CA MET A 140 -19.61 -3.77 31.56
C MET A 140 -19.10 -5.22 31.45
N ARG A 141 -18.80 -5.69 30.24
CA ARG A 141 -18.30 -7.05 29.98
C ARG A 141 -16.79 -7.18 30.13
N THR A 142 -16.08 -6.05 30.19
CA THR A 142 -14.62 -5.95 30.14
C THR A 142 -14.01 -5.08 31.24
N THR A 143 -14.83 -4.52 32.13
CA THR A 143 -14.39 -3.78 33.31
C THR A 143 -13.49 -4.67 34.18
N ALA A 144 -12.31 -4.18 34.58
CA ALA A 144 -11.51 -4.90 35.56
C ALA A 144 -12.27 -4.96 36.91
N PRO A 145 -12.10 -6.01 37.72
CA PRO A 145 -12.90 -6.17 38.94
C PRO A 145 -12.60 -5.02 39.91
N ALA A 146 -13.63 -4.25 40.26
CA ALA A 146 -13.47 -2.98 40.95
C ALA A 146 -12.72 -3.11 42.29
N CYS A 147 -11.96 -2.08 42.62
CA CYS A 147 -11.37 -1.86 43.94
C CYS A 147 -12.13 -0.75 44.68
N TRP A 148 -12.63 0.26 43.96
CA TRP A 148 -13.41 1.38 44.50
C TRP A 148 -14.50 1.82 43.52
N LEU A 149 -15.54 2.45 44.05
CA LEU A 149 -16.54 3.13 43.23
C LEU A 149 -15.95 4.43 42.67
N ASP A 150 -15.44 5.29 43.54
CA ASP A 150 -15.14 6.70 43.27
C ASP A 150 -13.63 6.98 43.24
N PHE A 151 -13.23 8.04 42.52
CA PHE A 151 -11.82 8.46 42.42
C PHE A 151 -11.21 8.86 43.77
N ASN A 152 -12.01 9.36 44.71
CA ASN A 152 -11.55 9.69 46.06
C ASN A 152 -11.35 8.44 46.96
N ARG A 153 -11.75 7.25 46.49
CA ARG A 153 -11.68 5.96 47.22
C ARG A 153 -12.54 5.93 48.50
N THR A 154 -13.62 6.70 48.50
CA THR A 154 -14.60 6.80 49.60
C THR A 154 -15.37 5.48 49.78
N TYR A 155 -15.68 4.78 48.69
CA TYR A 155 -16.44 3.54 48.69
C TYR A 155 -15.60 2.38 48.15
N GLU A 156 -15.18 1.50 49.05
CA GLU A 156 -14.47 0.27 48.70
C GLU A 156 -15.42 -0.77 48.05
N MET A 157 -14.94 -1.49 47.03
CA MET A 157 -15.76 -2.43 46.23
C MET A 157 -15.13 -3.82 46.03
N ALA A 158 -13.87 -4.07 46.42
CA ALA A 158 -13.30 -5.40 46.20
C ALA A 158 -14.04 -6.45 47.04
N HIS A 159 -14.32 -7.62 46.43
CA HIS A 159 -15.10 -8.71 47.04
C HIS A 159 -14.69 -9.02 48.49
N THR A 160 -13.40 -9.19 48.76
CA THR A 160 -12.87 -9.55 50.09
C THR A 160 -11.90 -8.50 50.66
N ALA A 161 -11.79 -8.43 51.98
CA ALA A 161 -10.87 -7.50 52.66
C ALA A 161 -9.38 -7.71 52.28
N PRO A 162 -8.84 -8.93 52.11
CA PRO A 162 -7.47 -9.11 51.62
C PRO A 162 -7.25 -8.59 50.19
N ARG A 163 -8.24 -8.72 49.28
CA ARG A 163 -8.14 -8.11 47.95
C ARG A 163 -8.20 -6.58 48.04
N GLN A 164 -9.05 -6.03 48.92
CA GLN A 164 -9.12 -4.59 49.16
C GLN A 164 -7.79 -4.04 49.72
N ALA A 165 -7.12 -4.76 50.63
CA ALA A 165 -5.79 -4.40 51.11
C ALA A 165 -4.75 -4.37 49.97
N LYS A 166 -4.76 -5.37 49.07
CA LYS A 166 -3.92 -5.38 47.85
C LYS A 166 -4.23 -4.21 46.91
N CYS A 167 -5.51 -3.85 46.75
CA CYS A 167 -5.91 -2.64 46.01
C CYS A 167 -5.29 -1.37 46.62
N ASN A 168 -5.52 -1.15 47.91
CA ASN A 168 -5.06 0.02 48.67
C ASN A 168 -3.53 0.14 48.68
N ALA A 169 -2.80 -0.98 48.68
CA ALA A 169 -1.34 -1.00 48.72
C ALA A 169 -0.65 -0.73 47.37
N GLY A 170 -1.27 -1.07 46.22
CA GLY A 170 -0.54 -1.08 44.94
C GLY A 170 -1.33 -0.83 43.65
N ARG A 171 -2.65 -0.59 43.69
CA ARG A 171 -3.49 -0.45 42.47
C ARG A 171 -4.14 0.93 42.28
N THR A 172 -3.88 1.86 43.19
CA THR A 172 -4.42 3.23 43.22
C THR A 172 -4.10 4.07 41.97
N ALA A 173 -3.08 3.70 41.19
CA ALA A 173 -2.68 4.38 39.96
C ALA A 173 -3.34 3.85 38.67
N ASN A 174 -4.14 2.76 38.74
CA ASN A 174 -4.81 2.16 37.59
C ASN A 174 -6.30 2.55 37.56
N ALA A 175 -6.68 3.40 36.62
CA ALA A 175 -8.07 3.85 36.47
C ALA A 175 -9.05 2.69 36.22
N ALA A 176 -8.62 1.59 35.61
CA ALA A 176 -9.50 0.46 35.26
C ALA A 176 -10.16 -0.24 36.46
N VAL A 177 -9.62 -0.09 37.69
CA VAL A 177 -10.22 -0.65 38.92
C VAL A 177 -11.14 0.34 39.67
N TYR A 178 -11.44 1.49 39.08
CA TYR A 178 -12.37 2.49 39.59
C TYR A 178 -13.64 2.50 38.72
N LEU A 179 -14.80 2.17 39.30
CA LEU A 179 -16.04 2.08 38.53
C LEU A 179 -16.52 3.47 38.03
N GLU A 180 -16.18 4.54 38.73
CA GLU A 180 -16.39 5.93 38.31
C GLU A 180 -15.76 6.20 36.93
N SER A 181 -14.58 5.62 36.62
CA SER A 181 -13.91 5.81 35.32
C SER A 181 -14.79 5.43 34.13
N LEU A 182 -15.64 4.41 34.32
CA LEU A 182 -16.66 3.98 33.38
C LEU A 182 -17.92 4.84 33.48
N LEU A 183 -18.51 4.96 34.67
CA LEU A 183 -19.82 5.61 34.85
C LEU A 183 -19.85 7.07 34.39
N ARG A 184 -18.75 7.82 34.59
CA ARG A 184 -18.59 9.22 34.17
C ARG A 184 -18.24 9.41 32.68
N ASN A 185 -18.08 8.30 31.94
CA ASN A 185 -17.69 8.25 30.54
C ASN A 185 -18.66 7.41 29.68
N VAL A 186 -19.82 7.09 30.23
CA VAL A 186 -20.99 6.51 29.54
C VAL A 186 -22.05 7.60 29.42
N ALA A 187 -22.83 7.63 28.33
CA ALA A 187 -23.84 8.66 28.15
C ALA A 187 -25.03 8.44 29.11
N ASN A 188 -25.56 9.49 29.74
CA ASN A 188 -26.68 9.38 30.68
C ASN A 188 -27.89 8.63 30.10
N THR A 189 -28.18 8.83 28.81
CA THR A 189 -29.26 8.13 28.10
C THR A 189 -29.02 6.62 28.00
N ASP A 190 -27.77 6.17 27.87
CA ASP A 190 -27.37 4.77 27.84
C ASP A 190 -27.34 4.18 29.26
N LEU A 191 -26.81 4.92 30.24
CA LEU A 191 -26.86 4.52 31.66
C LEU A 191 -28.29 4.34 32.17
N LEU A 192 -29.17 5.32 31.95
CA LEU A 192 -30.54 5.34 32.49
C LEU A 192 -31.53 4.42 31.73
N SER A 193 -31.19 3.98 30.51
CA SER A 193 -32.01 3.02 29.74
C SER A 193 -31.43 1.61 29.67
N SER A 194 -30.22 1.40 30.20
CA SER A 194 -29.56 0.09 30.29
C SER A 194 -30.34 -0.89 31.16
N THR A 195 -30.35 -2.16 30.76
CA THR A 195 -30.88 -3.27 31.56
C THR A 195 -30.20 -3.41 32.92
N TYR A 196 -28.96 -2.94 33.05
CA TYR A 196 -28.20 -2.95 34.31
C TYR A 196 -28.57 -1.80 35.27
N TYR A 197 -29.38 -0.82 34.83
CA TYR A 197 -29.65 0.36 35.66
C TYR A 197 -30.35 0.03 36.98
N ALA A 198 -31.30 -0.92 36.95
CA ALA A 198 -32.01 -1.37 38.15
C ALA A 198 -31.04 -1.94 39.20
N ASP A 199 -30.13 -2.82 38.77
CA ASP A 199 -29.16 -3.48 39.65
C ASP A 199 -28.09 -2.50 40.17
N ILE A 200 -27.63 -1.57 39.32
CA ILE A 200 -26.73 -0.48 39.74
C ILE A 200 -27.44 0.42 40.76
N GLN A 201 -28.73 0.70 40.56
CA GLN A 201 -29.52 1.50 41.49
C GLN A 201 -29.70 0.78 42.83
N SER A 202 -30.08 -0.50 42.87
CA SER A 202 -30.25 -1.24 44.13
C SER A 202 -28.93 -1.50 44.85
N ASN A 203 -27.93 -2.01 44.14
CA ASN A 203 -26.74 -2.61 44.77
C ASN A 203 -25.61 -1.60 45.02
N ILE A 204 -25.68 -0.40 44.42
CA ILE A 204 -24.66 0.64 44.53
C ILE A 204 -25.29 1.98 44.92
N PHE A 205 -26.12 2.59 44.05
CA PHE A 205 -26.56 3.97 44.26
C PHE A 205 -27.48 4.14 45.47
N THR A 206 -28.27 3.14 45.84
CA THR A 206 -29.17 3.22 47.00
C THR A 206 -28.40 3.37 48.32
N PHE A 207 -27.33 2.61 48.54
CA PHE A 207 -26.48 2.80 49.71
C PHE A 207 -25.72 4.13 49.65
N VAL A 208 -25.10 4.44 48.50
CA VAL A 208 -24.33 5.68 48.32
C VAL A 208 -25.20 6.94 48.50
N ALA A 209 -26.49 6.91 48.15
CA ALA A 209 -27.39 8.03 48.39
C ALA A 209 -27.60 8.34 49.89
N THR A 210 -27.27 7.43 50.81
CA THR A 210 -27.37 7.64 52.27
C THR A 210 -26.13 8.24 52.91
N THR A 211 -24.99 8.30 52.21
CA THR A 211 -23.70 8.75 52.77
C THR A 211 -23.49 10.26 52.56
N PRO A 212 -22.62 10.92 53.37
CA PRO A 212 -22.30 12.34 53.20
C PRO A 212 -21.77 12.64 51.79
N ASN A 213 -22.42 13.59 51.10
CA ASN A 213 -22.19 13.95 49.69
C ASN A 213 -22.43 12.83 48.66
N GLY A 214 -22.88 11.65 49.06
CA GLY A 214 -23.09 10.53 48.14
C GLY A 214 -24.31 10.71 47.23
N ALA A 215 -25.41 11.30 47.74
CA ALA A 215 -26.57 11.65 46.92
C ALA A 215 -26.22 12.61 45.76
N SER A 216 -25.41 13.65 46.02
CA SER A 216 -24.95 14.58 44.99
C SER A 216 -23.90 13.98 44.05
N TRP A 217 -23.14 12.97 44.48
CA TRP A 217 -22.29 12.18 43.58
C TRP A 217 -23.13 11.30 42.64
N VAL A 218 -24.20 10.66 43.14
CA VAL A 218 -25.14 9.87 42.31
C VAL A 218 -25.87 10.76 41.30
N GLU A 219 -26.41 11.90 41.73
CA GLU A 219 -27.02 12.90 40.84
C GLU A 219 -26.01 13.39 39.79
N GLY A 220 -24.78 13.68 40.21
CA GLY A 220 -23.67 14.05 39.32
C GLY A 220 -23.42 13.00 38.24
N ILE A 221 -23.30 11.72 38.60
CA ILE A 221 -23.13 10.62 37.64
C ILE A 221 -24.34 10.48 36.70
N GLN A 222 -25.57 10.63 37.20
CA GLN A 222 -26.79 10.48 36.41
C GLN A 222 -27.07 11.67 35.46
N THR A 223 -26.50 12.85 35.74
CA THR A 223 -26.78 14.11 35.01
C THR A 223 -25.56 14.72 34.32
N HIS A 224 -24.37 14.10 34.40
CA HIS A 224 -23.13 14.69 33.87
C HIS A 224 -23.19 15.02 32.38
N THR A 225 -22.44 16.05 31.97
CA THR A 225 -22.09 16.30 30.57
C THR A 225 -20.61 15.97 30.39
N TRP A 226 -20.27 15.25 29.32
CA TRP A 226 -18.87 14.91 29.05
C TRP A 226 -18.04 16.18 28.79
N PRO A 227 -16.98 16.46 29.58
CA PRO A 227 -16.00 17.48 29.23
C PRO A 227 -15.11 16.96 28.08
N SER A 228 -14.12 17.74 27.60
CA SER A 228 -13.23 17.23 26.56
C SER A 228 -12.42 16.03 27.07
N ILE A 229 -11.90 15.20 26.16
CA ILE A 229 -11.05 14.05 26.52
C ILE A 229 -9.78 14.53 27.25
N ALA A 230 -9.28 15.72 26.94
CA ALA A 230 -8.12 16.31 27.61
C ALA A 230 -8.44 16.76 29.05
N ASP A 231 -9.60 17.36 29.28
CA ASP A 231 -10.05 17.79 30.63
C ASP A 231 -10.32 16.56 31.52
N GLU A 232 -10.97 15.54 30.96
CA GLU A 232 -11.23 14.26 31.64
C GLU A 232 -9.92 13.55 32.00
N ALA A 233 -8.97 13.46 31.07
CA ALA A 233 -7.64 12.89 31.33
C ALA A 233 -6.86 13.71 32.38
N THR A 234 -7.04 15.03 32.41
CA THR A 234 -6.46 15.91 33.42
C THR A 234 -7.05 15.63 34.80
N LEU A 235 -8.38 15.45 34.89
CA LEU A 235 -9.06 15.08 36.15
C LEU A 235 -8.61 13.71 36.67
N TRP A 236 -8.48 12.70 35.80
CA TRP A 236 -7.92 11.40 36.16
C TRP A 236 -6.49 11.54 36.72
N THR A 237 -5.66 12.35 36.05
CA THR A 237 -4.27 12.61 36.47
C THR A 237 -4.21 13.35 37.82
N ILE A 238 -5.10 14.31 38.07
CA ILE A 238 -5.23 15.02 39.36
C ILE A 238 -5.64 14.06 40.48
N ALA A 239 -6.48 13.06 40.20
CA ALA A 239 -6.82 11.98 41.13
C ALA A 239 -5.69 10.94 41.36
N GLY A 240 -4.53 11.11 40.70
CA GLY A 240 -3.39 10.19 40.79
C GLY A 240 -3.47 8.98 39.87
N LEU A 241 -4.49 8.90 39.02
CA LEU A 241 -4.64 7.83 38.04
C LEU A 241 -3.69 8.11 36.86
N THR A 242 -2.75 7.20 36.61
CA THR A 242 -1.67 7.39 35.61
C THR A 242 -1.59 6.25 34.60
N THR A 243 -2.37 5.19 34.79
CA THR A 243 -2.44 4.03 33.88
C THR A 243 -3.88 3.57 33.69
N PHE A 244 -4.16 2.95 32.55
CA PHE A 244 -5.35 2.11 32.36
C PHE A 244 -4.88 0.73 31.88
N LYS A 245 -5.15 -0.32 32.66
CA LYS A 245 -4.82 -1.71 32.31
C LYS A 245 -5.92 -2.66 32.80
N ASN A 246 -6.52 -3.37 31.85
CA ASN A 246 -7.49 -4.45 32.10
C ASN A 246 -6.78 -5.75 32.50
N GLN A 247 -7.56 -6.71 33.00
CA GLN A 247 -7.08 -8.04 33.40
C GLN A 247 -7.32 -9.09 32.31
N LEU A 248 -6.64 -10.24 32.41
CA LEU A 248 -6.86 -11.36 31.51
C LEU A 248 -8.30 -11.87 31.57
N GLN A 249 -9.00 -11.81 30.43
CA GLN A 249 -10.26 -12.51 30.21
C GLN A 249 -10.16 -13.45 28.99
N ASN A 250 -11.06 -14.42 28.88
CA ASN A 250 -11.17 -15.26 27.68
C ASN A 250 -12.61 -15.63 27.29
N TYR A 251 -13.61 -14.86 27.72
CA TYR A 251 -14.99 -15.03 27.24
C TYR A 251 -15.13 -14.46 25.82
N TYR A 252 -14.51 -13.31 25.59
CA TYR A 252 -14.31 -12.71 24.27
C TYR A 252 -12.89 -13.02 23.80
N LEU A 253 -12.72 -13.39 22.54
CA LEU A 253 -11.42 -13.36 21.88
C LEU A 253 -11.32 -12.05 21.11
N GLU A 254 -10.31 -11.27 21.47
CA GLU A 254 -10.12 -9.92 20.98
C GLU A 254 -9.60 -9.95 19.53
N GLY A 255 -10.22 -9.20 18.64
CA GLY A 255 -9.82 -9.13 17.23
C GLY A 255 -8.60 -8.25 16.97
N ILE A 256 -7.99 -8.44 15.81
CA ILE A 256 -6.97 -7.54 15.25
C ILE A 256 -7.13 -7.41 13.75
N VAL A 257 -6.94 -6.20 13.23
CA VAL A 257 -6.60 -5.93 11.83
C VAL A 257 -5.33 -5.08 11.83
N ASP A 258 -4.22 -5.59 11.33
CA ASP A 258 -2.94 -4.88 11.25
C ASP A 258 -2.52 -4.74 9.78
N ASP A 259 -2.32 -3.49 9.34
CA ASP A 259 -2.06 -3.14 7.94
C ASP A 259 -0.69 -2.48 7.76
N ILE A 260 -0.01 -2.81 6.66
CA ILE A 260 1.12 -2.05 6.12
C ILE A 260 0.74 -1.40 4.78
N PHE A 261 1.50 -0.38 4.38
CA PHE A 261 1.27 0.33 3.12
C PHE A 261 2.47 0.22 2.18
N VAL A 262 2.21 -0.01 0.90
CA VAL A 262 3.19 0.11 -0.19
C VAL A 262 2.90 1.39 -0.95
N THR A 263 3.88 2.30 -0.98
CA THR A 263 3.82 3.59 -1.65
C THR A 263 4.62 3.53 -2.95
N ASN A 264 3.96 3.79 -4.07
CA ASN A 264 4.54 3.69 -5.42
C ASN A 264 5.04 5.04 -5.99
N ALA A 265 5.58 5.02 -7.21
CA ALA A 265 6.15 6.19 -7.90
C ALA A 265 5.18 7.34 -8.21
N LEU A 266 3.87 7.17 -7.99
CA LEU A 266 2.85 8.23 -8.04
C LEU A 266 2.46 8.76 -6.65
N GLY A 267 3.08 8.24 -5.58
CA GLY A 267 2.72 8.57 -4.19
C GLY A 267 1.42 7.92 -3.71
N MET A 268 0.82 7.02 -4.49
CA MET A 268 -0.38 6.29 -4.08
C MET A 268 0.00 5.20 -3.07
N ARG A 269 -0.70 5.15 -1.94
CA ARG A 269 -0.50 4.18 -0.86
C ARG A 269 -1.51 3.04 -1.00
N GLN A 270 -1.04 1.82 -1.17
CA GLN A 270 -1.86 0.61 -1.28
C GLN A 270 -1.69 -0.27 -0.04
N LYS A 271 -2.79 -0.83 0.46
CA LYS A 271 -2.89 -1.53 1.75
C LYS A 271 -2.58 -3.02 1.60
N ILE A 272 -1.84 -3.59 2.55
CA ILE A 272 -1.62 -5.03 2.72
C ILE A 272 -1.91 -5.38 4.18
N THR A 273 -2.85 -6.29 4.44
CA THR A 273 -3.07 -6.82 5.80
C THR A 273 -2.01 -7.86 6.15
N ILE A 274 -1.33 -7.65 7.28
CA ILE A 274 -0.29 -8.56 7.81
C ILE A 274 -0.77 -9.40 8.99
N ASN A 275 -1.82 -8.97 9.69
CA ASN A 275 -2.43 -9.72 10.79
C ASN A 275 -3.95 -9.51 10.78
N TYR A 276 -4.71 -10.58 10.85
CA TYR A 276 -6.18 -10.57 10.84
C TYR A 276 -6.74 -11.68 11.73
N ALA A 277 -7.39 -11.28 12.82
CA ALA A 277 -8.23 -12.17 13.61
C ALA A 277 -9.60 -11.50 13.84
N PRO A 278 -10.73 -12.15 13.52
CA PRO A 278 -12.04 -11.63 13.86
C PRO A 278 -12.27 -11.74 15.38
N ALA A 279 -13.05 -10.82 15.94
CA ALA A 279 -13.51 -10.93 17.32
C ALA A 279 -14.50 -12.10 17.47
N VAL A 280 -14.38 -12.90 18.53
CA VAL A 280 -15.23 -14.08 18.75
C VAL A 280 -15.67 -14.18 20.21
N THR A 281 -16.97 -14.11 20.48
CA THR A 281 -17.55 -14.51 21.77
C THR A 281 -17.56 -16.03 21.86
N ARG A 282 -16.87 -16.59 22.86
CA ARG A 282 -16.83 -18.04 23.12
C ARG A 282 -18.09 -18.48 23.88
N PRO A 283 -18.56 -19.73 23.73
CA PRO A 283 -19.68 -20.23 24.50
C PRO A 283 -19.33 -20.30 26.00
N LYS A 284 -20.33 -20.12 26.89
CA LYS A 284 -20.09 -20.04 28.36
C LYS A 284 -19.35 -21.25 28.92
N ASN A 285 -19.57 -22.46 28.41
CA ASN A 285 -18.85 -23.67 28.85
C ASN A 285 -17.35 -23.68 28.50
N ALA A 286 -16.89 -22.78 27.63
CA ALA A 286 -15.49 -22.60 27.27
C ALA A 286 -14.84 -21.40 27.98
N TRP A 287 -15.63 -20.51 28.60
CA TRP A 287 -15.16 -19.38 29.38
C TRP A 287 -14.46 -19.90 30.65
N SER A 288 -13.14 -19.76 30.69
CA SER A 288 -12.32 -20.31 31.77
C SER A 288 -11.69 -19.21 32.63
N SER A 289 -11.66 -17.96 32.15
CA SER A 289 -11.32 -16.82 33.01
C SER A 289 -12.40 -16.52 34.06
N GLN A 290 -13.56 -17.19 34.07
CA GLN A 290 -14.54 -17.10 35.16
C GLN A 290 -13.91 -17.46 36.53
N TYR A 291 -12.91 -18.35 36.54
CA TYR A 291 -12.16 -18.72 37.76
C TYR A 291 -11.21 -17.61 38.24
N ILE A 292 -10.84 -16.65 37.38
CA ILE A 292 -10.14 -15.39 37.75
C ILE A 292 -11.17 -14.42 38.33
N THR A 293 -12.24 -14.17 37.56
CA THR A 293 -13.35 -13.29 37.93
C THR A 293 -14.56 -13.54 37.04
N CYS A 294 -15.76 -13.48 37.62
CA CYS A 294 -17.01 -13.50 36.84
C CYS A 294 -17.34 -12.13 36.23
N GLY A 295 -16.68 -11.05 36.67
CA GLY A 295 -16.87 -9.69 36.16
C GLY A 295 -18.16 -9.01 36.66
N LEU A 296 -18.12 -7.67 36.69
CA LEU A 296 -19.14 -6.84 37.33
C LEU A 296 -20.57 -7.08 36.82
N TRP A 297 -20.74 -7.47 35.56
CA TRP A 297 -22.04 -7.77 34.96
C TRP A 297 -22.72 -9.04 35.50
N ASN A 298 -21.98 -9.97 36.12
CA ASN A 298 -22.56 -11.05 36.94
C ASN A 298 -22.65 -10.64 38.41
N ASP A 299 -21.67 -9.86 38.90
CA ASP A 299 -21.68 -9.35 40.28
C ASP A 299 -22.83 -8.36 40.54
N LEU A 300 -23.60 -7.92 39.53
CA LEU A 300 -24.85 -7.19 39.70
C LEU A 300 -26.07 -8.10 39.96
N ALA A 301 -26.00 -9.40 39.64
CA ALA A 301 -27.11 -10.35 39.82
C ALA A 301 -27.09 -10.97 41.22
N THR A 302 -27.35 -10.15 42.24
CA THR A 302 -27.15 -10.46 43.67
C THR A 302 -28.43 -10.59 44.50
N ASP A 303 -29.59 -10.64 43.83
CA ASP A 303 -30.93 -10.57 44.43
C ASP A 303 -31.11 -9.36 45.38
N GLY A 304 -30.42 -8.25 45.08
CA GLY A 304 -30.50 -6.97 45.80
C GLY A 304 -29.47 -6.78 46.90
N ALA A 305 -28.51 -7.70 47.07
CA ALA A 305 -27.39 -7.51 48.01
C ALA A 305 -26.35 -6.49 47.48
N GLY A 306 -25.83 -5.66 48.37
CA GLY A 306 -24.99 -4.50 48.06
C GLY A 306 -23.55 -4.84 47.65
N LEU A 307 -22.95 -3.97 46.84
CA LEU A 307 -21.57 -4.11 46.33
C LEU A 307 -20.55 -3.19 47.00
N ILE A 308 -21.00 -2.24 47.82
CA ILE A 308 -20.12 -1.37 48.61
C ILE A 308 -19.77 -2.08 49.93
N ARG A 309 -18.48 -2.21 50.24
CA ARG A 309 -18.02 -2.96 51.44
C ARG A 309 -18.52 -2.42 52.79
N ALA A 310 -18.97 -1.17 52.81
CA ALA A 310 -19.52 -0.49 53.99
C ALA A 310 -21.05 -0.59 54.10
N ASP A 311 -21.72 -1.20 53.11
CA ASP A 311 -23.17 -1.44 53.13
C ASP A 311 -23.52 -2.51 54.18
N PRO A 312 -24.45 -2.28 55.12
CA PRO A 312 -24.99 -3.31 55.99
C PRO A 312 -25.56 -4.53 55.25
N ASN A 313 -25.97 -4.35 53.98
CA ASN A 313 -26.49 -5.36 53.08
C ASN A 313 -25.42 -5.93 52.11
N PHE A 314 -24.12 -5.71 52.38
CA PHE A 314 -23.02 -6.15 51.50
C PHE A 314 -23.02 -7.66 51.23
N PHE A 315 -22.79 -8.05 49.97
CA PHE A 315 -22.94 -9.42 49.48
C PHE A 315 -22.32 -10.51 50.37
N GLU A 316 -21.06 -10.36 50.80
CA GLU A 316 -20.39 -11.41 51.60
C GLU A 316 -20.99 -11.60 53.00
N VAL A 317 -21.77 -10.64 53.50
CA VAL A 317 -22.50 -10.74 54.78
C VAL A 317 -23.82 -11.48 54.61
N VAL A 318 -24.51 -11.27 53.48
CA VAL A 318 -25.87 -11.78 53.22
C VAL A 318 -25.86 -13.14 52.52
N ASN A 319 -25.08 -13.25 51.43
CA ASN A 319 -25.04 -14.41 50.54
C ASN A 319 -23.75 -15.25 50.70
N GLY A 320 -22.80 -14.79 51.53
CA GLY A 320 -21.54 -15.47 51.79
C GLY A 320 -20.47 -15.31 50.70
N PRO A 321 -19.40 -16.11 50.71
CA PRO A 321 -18.26 -15.88 49.84
C PRO A 321 -18.56 -16.13 48.36
N TRP A 322 -18.30 -15.15 47.49
CA TRP A 322 -18.53 -15.26 46.03
C TRP A 322 -17.96 -16.53 45.35
N ASP A 323 -16.87 -17.10 45.85
CA ASP A 323 -16.31 -18.38 45.36
C ASP A 323 -17.36 -19.50 45.46
N TYR A 324 -18.01 -19.63 46.62
CA TYR A 324 -19.01 -20.65 46.87
C TYR A 324 -20.34 -20.33 46.17
N TRP A 325 -20.68 -19.05 45.99
CA TRP A 325 -21.81 -18.63 45.16
C TRP A 325 -21.67 -19.09 43.70
N TYR A 326 -20.50 -18.86 43.09
CA TYR A 326 -20.27 -19.20 41.68
C TYR A 326 -19.90 -20.67 41.45
N PHE A 327 -19.20 -21.34 42.38
CA PHE A 327 -18.59 -22.66 42.14
C PHE A 327 -18.91 -23.74 43.18
N ASN A 328 -19.66 -23.42 44.25
CA ASN A 328 -19.91 -24.27 45.42
C ASN A 328 -18.64 -24.61 46.23
N PRO A 329 -18.75 -25.00 47.52
CA PRO A 329 -17.58 -25.39 48.33
C PRO A 329 -16.92 -26.71 47.90
N GLY A 330 -17.57 -27.52 47.04
CA GLY A 330 -16.99 -28.74 46.46
C GLY A 330 -15.88 -28.45 45.44
N GLY A 331 -15.26 -29.51 44.90
CA GLY A 331 -14.21 -29.37 43.89
C GLY A 331 -13.34 -30.62 43.66
N THR A 332 -12.24 -30.42 42.95
CA THR A 332 -11.14 -31.37 42.70
C THR A 332 -9.93 -31.07 43.61
N PRO A 333 -8.95 -31.99 43.72
CA PRO A 333 -7.62 -31.69 44.29
C PRO A 333 -7.00 -30.39 43.76
N ALA A 334 -7.06 -30.15 42.45
CA ALA A 334 -6.56 -28.93 41.84
C ALA A 334 -7.31 -27.66 42.32
N THR A 335 -8.65 -27.67 42.43
CA THR A 335 -9.37 -26.52 43.03
C THR A 335 -9.05 -26.34 44.52
N GLY A 336 -8.79 -27.42 45.27
CA GLY A 336 -8.37 -27.34 46.67
C GLY A 336 -6.99 -26.68 46.80
N LEU A 337 -6.02 -27.12 45.99
CA LEU A 337 -4.69 -26.52 45.91
C LEU A 337 -4.75 -25.04 45.50
N ILE A 338 -5.60 -24.67 44.54
CA ILE A 338 -5.80 -23.27 44.14
C ILE A 338 -6.41 -22.45 45.28
N ARG A 339 -7.48 -22.92 45.93
CA ARG A 339 -8.07 -22.24 47.09
C ARG A 339 -7.07 -22.07 48.25
N ALA A 340 -6.14 -23.00 48.41
CA ALA A 340 -5.09 -22.95 49.45
C ALA A 340 -3.83 -22.15 49.09
N GLN A 341 -3.54 -21.92 47.80
CA GLN A 341 -2.24 -21.36 47.33
C GLN A 341 -2.39 -20.11 46.44
N LEU A 342 -3.60 -19.81 45.96
CA LEU A 342 -3.97 -18.55 45.28
C LEU A 342 -5.18 -17.86 45.93
N GLY A 343 -5.83 -18.51 46.91
CA GLY A 343 -7.06 -18.01 47.50
C GLY A 343 -8.32 -18.31 46.67
N PRO A 344 -9.47 -17.70 47.02
CA PRO A 344 -10.77 -18.13 46.50
C PRO A 344 -10.94 -17.94 44.99
N LEU A 345 -11.68 -18.84 44.35
CA LEU A 345 -12.03 -18.75 42.93
C LEU A 345 -12.89 -17.50 42.66
N ALA A 346 -12.78 -16.96 41.44
CA ALA A 346 -13.31 -15.67 41.00
C ALA A 346 -12.77 -14.43 41.75
N LYS A 347 -11.70 -14.55 42.55
CA LYS A 347 -11.14 -13.44 43.35
C LYS A 347 -9.63 -13.19 43.23
N PHE A 348 -8.89 -13.97 42.43
CA PHE A 348 -7.47 -13.73 42.19
C PHE A 348 -7.27 -13.00 40.85
N ASP A 349 -6.45 -11.95 40.85
CA ASP A 349 -6.20 -11.14 39.66
C ASP A 349 -5.10 -11.73 38.78
N VAL A 350 -5.23 -11.64 37.45
CA VAL A 350 -4.23 -12.16 36.50
C VAL A 350 -3.82 -11.09 35.49
N ASN A 351 -2.53 -10.75 35.50
CA ASN A 351 -1.94 -9.66 34.73
C ASN A 351 -0.92 -10.18 33.71
N LEU A 352 -1.05 -9.77 32.44
CA LEU A 352 -0.05 -10.06 31.42
C LEU A 352 1.28 -9.34 31.73
N VAL A 353 2.39 -10.08 31.64
CA VAL A 353 3.77 -9.60 31.80
C VAL A 353 4.36 -9.33 30.41
N PRO A 354 4.87 -8.12 30.13
CA PRO A 354 5.54 -7.81 28.86
C PRO A 354 6.91 -8.50 28.77
N VAL A 355 7.39 -8.76 27.54
CA VAL A 355 8.73 -9.31 27.32
C VAL A 355 9.79 -8.29 27.80
N PRO A 356 10.75 -8.67 28.65
CA PRO A 356 11.83 -7.77 29.07
C PRO A 356 12.69 -7.30 27.88
N ALA A 357 13.12 -6.05 27.91
CA ALA A 357 13.88 -5.45 26.79
C ALA A 357 15.19 -6.21 26.49
N SER A 358 15.90 -6.67 27.51
CA SER A 358 17.12 -7.49 27.39
C SER A 358 16.87 -8.86 26.75
N VAL A 359 15.70 -9.46 26.97
CA VAL A 359 15.27 -10.69 26.30
C VAL A 359 15.03 -10.44 24.81
N MET A 360 14.32 -9.36 24.46
CA MET A 360 14.09 -8.99 23.06
C MET A 360 15.41 -8.67 22.34
N GLN A 361 16.32 -7.95 23.00
CA GLN A 361 17.66 -7.66 22.48
C GLN A 361 18.50 -8.93 22.27
N LEU A 362 18.51 -9.86 23.23
CA LEU A 362 19.22 -11.14 23.10
C LEU A 362 18.71 -11.94 21.90
N VAL A 363 17.39 -12.04 21.73
CA VAL A 363 16.76 -12.76 20.61
C VAL A 363 17.02 -12.07 19.27
N ALA A 364 16.97 -10.74 19.23
CA ALA A 364 17.33 -9.96 18.04
C ALA A 364 18.80 -10.16 17.63
N MET A 365 19.72 -10.14 18.59
CA MET A 365 21.15 -10.37 18.35
C MET A 365 21.44 -11.81 17.92
N PHE A 366 20.75 -12.80 18.49
CA PHE A 366 20.84 -14.20 18.05
C PHE A 366 20.35 -14.37 16.61
N GLN A 367 19.16 -13.84 16.26
CA GLN A 367 18.62 -13.90 14.90
C GLN A 367 19.53 -13.18 13.89
N LEU A 368 20.05 -12.00 14.25
CA LEU A 368 20.98 -11.25 13.40
C LEU A 368 22.28 -12.05 13.14
N THR A 369 22.84 -12.67 14.17
CA THR A 369 24.08 -13.47 14.07
C THR A 369 23.84 -14.74 13.24
N LEU A 370 22.72 -15.42 13.47
CA LEU A 370 22.30 -16.60 12.70
C LEU A 370 22.12 -16.25 11.21
N PHE A 371 21.27 -15.28 10.88
CA PHE A 371 20.98 -14.94 9.49
C PHE A 371 22.18 -14.34 8.76
N ALA A 372 23.08 -13.62 9.44
CA ALA A 372 24.36 -13.21 8.87
C ALA A 372 25.25 -14.42 8.51
N SER A 373 25.27 -15.47 9.34
CA SER A 373 26.00 -16.72 9.06
C SER A 373 25.39 -17.50 7.88
N LEU A 374 24.07 -17.66 7.86
CA LEU A 374 23.36 -18.37 6.78
C LEU A 374 23.50 -17.63 5.43
N ALA A 375 23.44 -16.30 5.43
CA ALA A 375 23.59 -15.48 4.21
C ALA A 375 25.02 -15.43 3.67
N THR A 376 26.05 -15.72 4.47
CA THR A 376 27.46 -15.68 4.05
C THR A 376 28.06 -17.05 3.78
N SER A 377 27.47 -18.14 4.30
CA SER A 377 27.98 -19.51 4.12
C SER A 377 26.91 -20.43 3.52
N PRO A 378 27.03 -20.79 2.22
CA PRO A 378 26.14 -21.77 1.59
C PRO A 378 26.15 -23.14 2.27
N ALA A 379 27.25 -23.51 2.92
CA ALA A 379 27.35 -24.73 3.72
C ALA A 379 26.54 -24.64 5.02
N ALA A 380 26.55 -23.48 5.70
CA ALA A 380 25.73 -23.25 6.88
C ALA A 380 24.23 -23.18 6.53
N SER A 381 23.88 -22.47 5.45
CA SER A 381 22.52 -22.46 4.89
C SER A 381 22.01 -23.87 4.59
N LYS A 382 22.74 -24.65 3.78
CA LYS A 382 22.35 -26.04 3.46
C LYS A 382 22.28 -26.94 4.70
N GLY A 383 23.17 -26.76 5.68
CA GLY A 383 23.15 -27.50 6.93
C GLY A 383 21.93 -27.17 7.81
N TYR A 384 21.54 -25.90 7.88
CA TYR A 384 20.38 -25.43 8.64
C TYR A 384 19.05 -25.83 8.00
N LEU A 385 18.93 -25.67 6.66
CA LEU A 385 17.76 -26.09 5.88
C LEU A 385 17.52 -27.62 5.87
N ALA A 386 18.50 -28.41 6.34
CA ALA A 386 18.43 -29.86 6.46
C ALA A 386 18.19 -30.34 7.92
N MET A 387 17.86 -29.44 8.85
CA MET A 387 17.53 -29.80 10.23
C MET A 387 16.04 -30.08 10.40
N ASP A 388 15.70 -31.32 10.75
CA ASP A 388 14.35 -31.66 11.21
C ASP A 388 14.05 -30.99 12.57
N VAL A 389 12.81 -30.51 12.75
CA VAL A 389 12.36 -29.89 14.01
C VAL A 389 11.61 -30.93 14.85
N PRO A 390 12.19 -31.46 15.94
CA PRO A 390 11.51 -32.46 16.77
C PRO A 390 10.44 -31.82 17.65
N THR A 391 9.30 -32.50 17.81
CA THR A 391 8.34 -32.20 18.88
C THR A 391 8.85 -32.80 20.19
N VAL A 392 8.97 -31.99 21.24
CA VAL A 392 9.51 -32.41 22.54
C VAL A 392 8.64 -31.92 23.70
N ASP A 393 8.10 -32.86 24.48
CA ASP A 393 7.37 -32.54 25.71
C ASP A 393 8.34 -32.32 26.88
N MET A 394 8.48 -31.05 27.27
CA MET A 394 9.43 -30.57 28.29
C MET A 394 9.03 -31.00 29.71
N THR A 395 9.34 -32.23 30.10
CA THR A 395 9.03 -32.77 31.44
C THR A 395 10.25 -32.72 32.37
N PRO A 396 10.18 -32.07 33.55
CA PRO A 396 11.23 -32.13 34.56
C PRO A 396 11.38 -33.53 35.14
N ALA A 397 12.61 -34.07 35.19
CA ALA A 397 12.86 -35.41 35.70
C ALA A 397 12.44 -35.58 37.18
N SER A 398 12.54 -34.51 37.98
CA SER A 398 12.11 -34.44 39.39
C SER A 398 10.61 -34.67 39.59
N TRP A 399 9.79 -34.42 38.57
CA TRP A 399 8.34 -34.55 38.63
C TRP A 399 7.85 -35.97 38.33
N VAL A 400 8.65 -36.80 37.64
CA VAL A 400 8.27 -38.17 37.26
C VAL A 400 8.45 -39.09 38.46
N GLN A 401 7.35 -39.48 39.11
CA GLN A 401 7.38 -40.26 40.35
C GLN A 401 6.42 -41.45 40.30
N LEU A 402 6.79 -42.53 41.00
CA LEU A 402 5.95 -43.72 41.13
C LEU A 402 4.69 -43.39 41.95
N ASN A 403 3.53 -43.90 41.53
CA ASN A 403 2.23 -43.65 42.14
C ASN A 403 1.80 -42.16 42.20
N ALA A 404 2.35 -41.31 41.33
CA ALA A 404 1.91 -39.93 41.15
C ALA A 404 0.75 -39.84 40.15
N VAL A 405 -0.20 -38.94 40.43
CA VAL A 405 -1.33 -38.60 39.55
C VAL A 405 -1.35 -37.09 39.35
N TYR A 406 -1.45 -36.63 38.11
CA TYR A 406 -1.32 -35.21 37.75
C TYR A 406 -2.61 -34.66 37.15
N TYR A 407 -2.90 -33.38 37.42
CA TYR A 407 -4.13 -32.67 37.01
C TYR A 407 -3.83 -31.41 36.16
N GLY A 408 -2.66 -31.37 35.53
CA GLY A 408 -2.16 -30.17 34.83
C GLY A 408 -1.74 -29.05 35.79
N GLY A 409 -1.38 -27.90 35.22
CA GLY A 409 -0.70 -26.81 35.93
C GLY A 409 -1.26 -25.43 35.62
N ASN A 410 -2.55 -25.34 35.28
CA ASN A 410 -3.21 -24.10 34.88
C ASN A 410 -4.35 -23.75 35.87
N PRO A 411 -4.22 -22.67 36.66
CA PRO A 411 -5.27 -22.26 37.61
C PRO A 411 -6.63 -21.98 36.98
N ILE A 412 -6.69 -21.65 35.68
CA ILE A 412 -7.96 -21.42 34.96
C ILE A 412 -8.49 -22.66 34.22
N CYS A 413 -7.93 -23.85 34.48
CA CYS A 413 -8.47 -25.15 34.03
C CYS A 413 -8.44 -26.21 35.15
N PRO A 414 -9.04 -25.98 36.33
CA PRO A 414 -8.83 -26.83 37.52
C PRO A 414 -9.65 -28.14 37.55
N PHE A 415 -10.27 -28.51 36.42
CA PHE A 415 -11.12 -29.70 36.26
C PHE A 415 -10.57 -30.68 35.20
N LEU A 416 -9.26 -30.64 34.95
CA LEU A 416 -8.60 -31.64 34.10
C LEU A 416 -8.65 -33.04 34.77
N PRO A 417 -8.82 -34.12 33.98
CA PRO A 417 -8.88 -35.46 34.53
C PRO A 417 -7.54 -35.88 35.15
N PRO A 418 -7.54 -36.79 36.14
CA PRO A 418 -6.33 -37.41 36.66
C PRO A 418 -5.63 -38.22 35.57
N MET A 419 -4.35 -37.93 35.32
CA MET A 419 -3.52 -38.67 34.36
C MET A 419 -2.25 -39.23 35.05
N PRO A 420 -1.73 -40.40 34.64
CA PRO A 420 -0.53 -41.01 35.22
C PRO A 420 0.79 -40.42 34.68
N PHE A 421 0.73 -39.29 33.97
CA PHE A 421 1.87 -38.60 33.38
C PHE A 421 1.71 -37.07 33.51
N VAL A 422 2.82 -36.35 33.42
CA VAL A 422 2.83 -34.88 33.50
C VAL A 422 2.08 -34.28 32.30
N GLN A 423 0.88 -33.74 32.57
CA GLN A 423 0.13 -32.93 31.62
C GLN A 423 0.80 -31.54 31.41
N PRO A 424 0.58 -30.83 30.28
CA PRO A 424 1.21 -29.55 30.01
C PRO A 424 0.92 -28.44 31.04
N SER A 425 1.98 -27.96 31.67
CA SER A 425 2.03 -26.83 32.61
C SER A 425 2.00 -25.46 31.92
N PHE A 426 1.82 -24.39 32.72
CA PHE A 426 2.17 -23.03 32.33
C PHE A 426 3.51 -22.60 33.03
N GLY A 427 4.52 -22.01 32.34
CA GLY A 427 5.76 -21.50 33.00
C GLY A 427 6.98 -20.97 32.18
N SER A 428 7.86 -20.17 32.83
CA SER A 428 9.07 -19.40 32.31
C SER A 428 9.74 -18.57 33.43
N ARG A 429 10.99 -18.03 33.59
CA ARG A 429 12.36 -17.93 32.97
C ARG A 429 13.37 -16.91 33.64
N VAL A 430 14.69 -17.02 33.33
CA VAL A 430 15.86 -16.08 33.44
C VAL A 430 16.29 -15.44 34.80
N LEU A 431 17.60 -15.12 34.90
CA LEU A 431 18.38 -15.05 36.15
C LEU A 431 18.90 -13.68 36.65
N SER A 432 18.90 -12.60 35.85
CA SER A 432 19.26 -11.24 36.32
C SER A 432 18.05 -10.31 36.34
N ASP A 433 17.57 -9.95 35.16
CA ASP A 433 16.50 -8.95 34.95
C ASP A 433 15.12 -9.57 35.14
N VAL A 434 15.06 -10.90 35.03
CA VAL A 434 13.85 -11.72 35.07
C VAL A 434 13.77 -12.53 36.38
N LYS A 435 14.86 -12.58 37.15
CA LYS A 435 14.89 -13.10 38.54
C LYS A 435 13.88 -12.41 39.47
N PRO A 436 13.61 -11.08 39.37
CA PRO A 436 12.54 -10.44 40.13
C PRO A 436 11.13 -10.94 39.80
N LEU A 437 10.92 -11.59 38.65
CA LEU A 437 9.60 -12.02 38.18
C LEU A 437 9.21 -13.43 38.66
N ASN A 438 10.08 -14.11 39.43
CA ASN A 438 9.92 -15.44 40.05
C ASN A 438 9.11 -16.45 39.22
N LEU A 439 9.81 -17.11 38.32
CA LEU A 439 9.30 -17.34 36.99
C LEU A 439 9.46 -18.86 36.74
N THR A 440 8.35 -19.61 36.86
CA THR A 440 8.34 -21.09 37.06
C THR A 440 7.28 -21.82 36.23
N PHE A 441 7.46 -23.12 36.00
CA PHE A 441 6.34 -24.03 35.68
C PHE A 441 5.70 -24.58 36.96
N LEU A 442 4.37 -24.75 36.96
CA LEU A 442 3.62 -25.46 38.02
C LEU A 442 2.93 -26.72 37.51
N GLN A 443 2.68 -27.67 38.41
CA GLN A 443 1.85 -28.84 38.17
C GLN A 443 1.13 -29.25 39.45
N PHE A 444 -0.19 -29.45 39.38
CA PHE A 444 -0.98 -30.03 40.46
C PHE A 444 -0.84 -31.55 40.43
N ALA A 445 -0.46 -32.15 41.55
CA ALA A 445 -0.26 -33.60 41.66
C ALA A 445 -0.71 -34.16 43.01
N THR A 446 -1.25 -35.38 43.00
CA THR A 446 -1.37 -36.23 44.18
C THR A 446 -0.23 -37.23 44.16
N ILE A 447 0.60 -37.29 45.19
CA ILE A 447 1.71 -38.25 45.31
C ILE A 447 1.55 -39.00 46.63
N ASN A 448 1.47 -40.33 46.57
CA ASN A 448 1.24 -41.21 47.72
C ASN A 448 0.02 -40.80 48.60
N GLY A 449 -1.02 -40.24 47.98
CA GLY A 449 -2.25 -39.79 48.66
C GLY A 449 -2.21 -38.36 49.22
N THR A 450 -1.09 -37.64 49.08
CA THR A 450 -0.97 -36.23 49.46
C THR A 450 -1.09 -35.33 48.24
N ASP A 451 -1.95 -34.32 48.29
CA ASP A 451 -2.07 -33.29 47.25
C ASP A 451 -1.00 -32.20 47.43
N LEU A 452 -0.29 -31.86 46.36
CA LEU A 452 0.72 -30.80 46.36
C LEU A 452 0.86 -30.09 44.99
N ILE A 453 1.46 -28.90 45.03
CA ILE A 453 1.93 -28.21 43.82
C ILE A 453 3.41 -28.54 43.62
N LEU A 454 3.72 -29.24 42.53
CA LEU A 454 5.08 -29.33 42.01
C LEU A 454 5.41 -28.02 41.28
N SER A 455 6.59 -27.47 41.53
CA SER A 455 7.12 -26.33 40.77
C SER A 455 8.48 -26.67 40.16
N GLN A 456 8.83 -26.00 39.07
CA GLN A 456 10.13 -26.09 38.43
C GLN A 456 10.57 -24.70 37.97
N PRO A 457 11.64 -24.12 38.57
CA PRO A 457 12.31 -22.95 38.03
C PRO A 457 12.78 -23.22 36.61
N MET A 458 12.59 -22.25 35.72
CA MET A 458 12.83 -22.46 34.31
C MET A 458 14.30 -22.32 33.89
N LEU A 459 15.14 -21.69 34.70
CA LEU A 459 16.59 -21.75 34.62
C LEU A 459 17.12 -22.05 36.01
N ALA A 460 18.11 -22.93 36.12
CA ALA A 460 18.78 -23.19 37.38
C ALA A 460 19.64 -21.98 37.81
N PRO A 461 19.96 -21.83 39.11
CA PRO A 461 20.93 -20.83 39.57
C PRO A 461 22.29 -20.98 38.88
N ASP A 462 22.74 -22.22 38.67
CA ASP A 462 24.03 -22.59 38.07
C ASP A 462 23.84 -23.06 36.61
N SER A 463 23.22 -22.20 35.80
CA SER A 463 22.63 -22.51 34.49
C SER A 463 23.57 -23.01 33.39
N GLU A 464 24.89 -23.01 33.61
CA GLU A 464 25.88 -23.53 32.66
C GLU A 464 26.01 -25.06 32.66
N SER A 465 25.59 -25.72 33.75
CA SER A 465 25.74 -27.19 33.93
C SER A 465 24.43 -27.98 33.97
N ASP A 466 23.29 -27.29 34.07
CA ASP A 466 21.97 -27.88 34.15
C ASP A 466 21.37 -28.20 32.76
N PRO A 467 21.08 -29.47 32.41
CA PRO A 467 20.44 -29.82 31.14
C PRO A 467 19.04 -29.23 30.97
N TRP A 468 18.30 -29.00 32.06
CA TRP A 468 16.98 -28.37 32.00
C TRP A 468 17.09 -26.91 31.52
N SER A 469 18.20 -26.24 31.79
CA SER A 469 18.46 -24.87 31.39
C SER A 469 18.56 -24.67 29.86
N PHE A 470 18.77 -25.72 29.05
CA PHE A 470 18.58 -25.64 27.59
C PHE A 470 17.11 -25.46 27.20
N PHE A 471 16.22 -26.30 27.74
CA PHE A 471 14.77 -26.11 27.68
C PHE A 471 14.37 -24.79 28.35
N GLY A 472 15.18 -24.33 29.29
CA GLY A 472 15.27 -23.04 29.95
C GLY A 472 15.85 -21.86 29.16
N TRP A 473 16.26 -22.07 27.90
CA TRP A 473 16.54 -21.00 26.92
C TRP A 473 15.56 -20.97 25.74
N LEU A 474 15.16 -22.13 25.19
CA LEU A 474 14.22 -22.23 24.06
C LEU A 474 12.94 -21.38 24.20
N THR A 475 12.16 -21.57 25.26
CA THR A 475 10.86 -20.91 25.42
C THR A 475 10.91 -19.42 25.86
N LEU A 476 12.10 -18.79 25.93
CA LEU A 476 12.27 -17.31 25.98
C LEU A 476 12.22 -16.79 24.55
N TYR A 477 12.88 -17.51 23.64
CA TYR A 477 12.82 -17.26 22.21
C TYR A 477 11.36 -17.39 21.75
N ASP A 478 10.60 -18.37 22.25
CA ASP A 478 9.13 -18.45 22.06
C ASP A 478 8.38 -17.18 22.55
N TRP A 479 8.75 -16.65 23.72
CA TRP A 479 8.09 -15.47 24.32
C TRP A 479 8.38 -14.20 23.52
N ALA A 480 9.64 -13.96 23.19
CA ALA A 480 10.07 -12.82 22.36
C ALA A 480 9.54 -12.91 20.93
N ASN A 481 9.35 -14.13 20.40
CA ASN A 481 8.67 -14.36 19.13
C ASN A 481 7.14 -14.38 19.26
N GLY A 482 6.56 -14.11 20.45
CA GLY A 482 5.11 -13.95 20.64
C GLY A 482 4.26 -15.22 20.43
N VAL A 483 4.88 -16.41 20.46
CA VAL A 483 4.17 -17.71 20.45
C VAL A 483 3.89 -18.24 21.87
N ARG A 484 4.37 -17.53 22.90
CA ARG A 484 3.99 -17.71 24.31
C ARG A 484 3.68 -16.38 25.00
N GLU A 485 2.78 -16.44 25.98
CA GLU A 485 2.30 -15.31 26.81
C GLU A 485 2.70 -15.55 28.28
N VAL A 486 3.02 -14.53 29.09
CA VAL A 486 3.37 -14.69 30.53
C VAL A 486 2.42 -13.90 31.41
N TYR A 487 2.06 -14.46 32.56
CA TYR A 487 1.01 -13.98 33.46
C TYR A 487 1.42 -14.10 34.94
N THR A 488 1.30 -13.02 35.72
CA THR A 488 1.30 -13.11 37.20
C THR A 488 -0.08 -13.51 37.70
N PHE A 489 -0.12 -14.29 38.78
CA PHE A 489 -1.35 -14.64 39.51
C PHE A 489 -1.25 -14.01 40.90
N GLU A 490 -1.97 -12.92 41.15
CA GLU A 490 -1.86 -12.14 42.40
C GLU A 490 -2.75 -12.70 43.53
N GLY A 491 -2.86 -14.02 43.58
CA GLY A 491 -3.52 -14.80 44.62
C GLY A 491 -2.61 -14.98 45.84
N ASP A 492 -1.60 -15.83 45.70
CA ASP A 492 -0.31 -15.71 46.38
C ASP A 492 0.80 -16.11 45.38
N ASN A 493 2.06 -15.92 45.77
CA ASN A 493 3.15 -15.47 44.89
C ASN A 493 3.57 -16.45 43.76
N GLY A 494 2.96 -16.36 42.56
CA GLY A 494 3.33 -17.17 41.40
C GLY A 494 3.16 -16.52 40.01
N THR A 495 4.09 -16.79 39.10
CA THR A 495 4.11 -16.26 37.72
C THR A 495 4.35 -17.39 36.70
N LEU A 496 3.47 -17.49 35.69
CA LEU A 496 3.35 -18.64 34.78
C LEU A 496 3.31 -18.19 33.30
N MET A 497 3.63 -19.07 32.35
CA MET A 497 3.60 -18.80 30.89
C MET A 497 2.67 -19.76 30.15
N SER A 498 2.01 -19.36 29.08
CA SER A 498 1.28 -20.30 28.23
C SER A 498 2.14 -21.46 27.70
N ARG A 499 1.47 -22.56 27.35
CA ARG A 499 1.97 -23.49 26.32
C ARG A 499 2.33 -22.69 25.05
N SER A 500 3.29 -23.17 24.28
CA SER A 500 3.52 -22.61 22.93
C SER A 500 2.28 -22.78 22.07
N ARG A 501 2.06 -21.84 21.16
CA ARG A 501 1.02 -21.90 20.14
C ARG A 501 1.64 -21.73 18.77
N ASP A 502 1.27 -22.58 17.83
CA ASP A 502 1.65 -22.44 16.44
C ASP A 502 1.13 -21.11 15.87
N PHE A 503 1.81 -20.59 14.85
CA PHE A 503 1.35 -19.40 14.15
C PHE A 503 0.02 -19.65 13.46
N ALA A 504 -0.93 -18.73 13.60
CA ALA A 504 -2.19 -18.81 12.87
C ALA A 504 -1.96 -18.41 11.40
N PRO A 505 -2.34 -19.25 10.42
CA PRO A 505 -2.11 -18.95 9.01
C PRO A 505 -3.11 -17.91 8.49
N LEU A 506 -2.61 -16.89 7.80
CA LEU A 506 -3.42 -15.92 7.03
C LEU A 506 -3.10 -16.02 5.54
N ALA A 507 -4.13 -16.20 4.72
CA ALA A 507 -3.98 -16.16 3.26
C ALA A 507 -3.83 -14.71 2.77
N ALA A 508 -2.83 -14.45 1.93
CA ALA A 508 -2.64 -13.14 1.31
C ALA A 508 -3.82 -12.78 0.39
N PHE A 509 -4.44 -11.63 0.63
CA PHE A 509 -5.67 -11.24 -0.06
C PHE A 509 -5.41 -10.78 -1.51
N ASN A 510 -5.86 -11.56 -2.50
CA ASN A 510 -5.74 -11.21 -3.92
C ASN A 510 -6.39 -9.86 -4.30
N ALA A 511 -7.36 -9.38 -3.52
CA ALA A 511 -7.99 -8.06 -3.71
C ALA A 511 -7.09 -6.88 -3.31
N GLU A 512 -6.05 -7.11 -2.51
CA GLU A 512 -5.06 -6.10 -2.10
C GLU A 512 -3.94 -5.90 -3.13
N LEU A 513 -3.91 -6.72 -4.19
CA LEU A 513 -2.98 -6.61 -5.32
C LEU A 513 -3.68 -6.11 -6.59
N PRO A 514 -4.05 -4.81 -6.67
CA PRO A 514 -4.68 -4.24 -7.85
C PRO A 514 -3.76 -4.29 -9.08
N ARG A 515 -4.37 -4.42 -10.27
CA ARG A 515 -3.68 -4.51 -11.57
C ARG A 515 -4.34 -3.68 -12.66
N MET A 516 -5.33 -2.85 -12.31
CA MET A 516 -6.19 -2.19 -13.27
C MET A 516 -5.44 -1.08 -14.01
N ALA A 517 -4.72 -0.22 -13.29
CA ALA A 517 -4.00 0.89 -13.89
C ALA A 517 -2.88 0.38 -14.84
N CYS A 518 -2.08 -0.57 -14.39
CA CYS A 518 -0.98 -1.12 -15.16
C CYS A 518 -1.44 -1.99 -16.33
N THR A 519 -2.60 -2.66 -16.25
CA THR A 519 -3.21 -3.33 -17.41
C THR A 519 -3.53 -2.32 -18.53
N TYR A 520 -4.09 -1.15 -18.20
CA TYR A 520 -4.29 -0.08 -19.19
C TYR A 520 -2.96 0.46 -19.72
N LEU A 521 -1.98 0.78 -18.86
CA LEU A 521 -0.66 1.26 -19.30
C LEU A 521 0.05 0.25 -20.22
N TRP A 522 -0.05 -1.05 -19.92
CA TRP A 522 0.49 -2.13 -20.74
C TRP A 522 -0.20 -2.21 -22.11
N ALA A 523 -1.54 -2.20 -22.15
CA ALA A 523 -2.29 -2.20 -23.41
C ALA A 523 -1.98 -0.95 -24.27
N LEU A 524 -1.81 0.22 -23.66
CA LEU A 524 -1.41 1.44 -24.34
C LEU A 524 0.03 1.36 -24.87
N CYS A 525 0.97 0.78 -24.10
CA CYS A 525 2.34 0.56 -24.56
C CYS A 525 2.39 -0.42 -25.74
N LEU A 526 1.62 -1.51 -25.69
CA LEU A 526 1.46 -2.47 -26.79
C LEU A 526 0.90 -1.80 -28.04
N TYR A 527 -0.17 -1.00 -27.92
CA TYR A 527 -0.74 -0.24 -29.03
C TYR A 527 0.30 0.70 -29.67
N VAL A 528 1.02 1.49 -28.86
CA VAL A 528 2.02 2.44 -29.37
C VAL A 528 3.19 1.71 -30.06
N SER A 529 3.69 0.61 -29.49
CA SER A 529 4.72 -0.22 -30.15
C SER A 529 4.20 -0.83 -31.46
N GLY A 530 2.95 -1.32 -31.48
CA GLY A 530 2.34 -1.94 -32.66
C GLY A 530 2.17 -0.96 -33.82
N VAL A 531 1.60 0.22 -33.55
CA VAL A 531 1.47 1.30 -34.56
C VAL A 531 2.85 1.78 -35.03
N LEU A 532 3.80 1.98 -34.12
CA LEU A 532 5.17 2.37 -34.50
C LEU A 532 5.82 1.32 -35.41
N CYS A 533 5.72 0.02 -35.07
CA CYS A 533 6.25 -1.07 -35.89
C CYS A 533 5.58 -1.15 -37.27
N LEU A 534 4.25 -0.98 -37.35
CA LEU A 534 3.52 -0.94 -38.63
C LEU A 534 4.06 0.17 -39.55
N VAL A 535 4.23 1.39 -39.03
CA VAL A 535 4.71 2.53 -39.82
C VAL A 535 6.18 2.37 -40.20
N LEU A 536 7.01 1.79 -39.32
CA LEU A 536 8.40 1.45 -39.62
C LEU A 536 8.50 0.43 -40.77
N VAL A 537 7.68 -0.63 -40.76
CA VAL A 537 7.64 -1.63 -41.83
C VAL A 537 7.16 -1.01 -43.14
N LEU A 538 6.11 -0.19 -43.13
CA LEU A 538 5.65 0.53 -44.32
C LEU A 538 6.74 1.46 -44.88
N ALA A 539 7.40 2.26 -44.03
CA ALA A 539 8.49 3.15 -44.46
C ALA A 539 9.69 2.38 -45.04
N PHE A 540 10.05 1.24 -44.44
CA PHE A 540 11.09 0.34 -44.94
C PHE A 540 10.76 -0.22 -46.33
N LEU A 541 9.56 -0.78 -46.50
CA LEU A 541 9.09 -1.35 -47.77
C LEU A 541 9.02 -0.29 -48.88
N TYR A 542 8.46 0.89 -48.59
CA TYR A 542 8.38 1.98 -49.57
C TYR A 542 9.77 2.54 -49.93
N THR A 543 10.71 2.61 -48.98
CA THR A 543 12.10 3.03 -49.25
C THR A 543 12.80 2.10 -50.25
N ILE A 544 12.62 0.78 -50.08
CA ILE A 544 13.20 -0.24 -50.96
C ILE A 544 12.50 -0.25 -52.34
N TYR A 545 11.17 -0.25 -52.36
CA TYR A 545 10.38 -0.32 -53.58
C TYR A 545 10.63 0.88 -54.52
N PHE A 546 10.65 2.10 -53.97
CA PHE A 546 10.89 3.33 -54.73
C PHE A 546 12.38 3.72 -54.84
N ARG A 547 13.32 2.92 -54.29
CA ARG A 547 14.77 3.14 -54.33
C ARG A 547 15.19 4.57 -53.94
N ILE A 548 14.82 5.00 -52.72
CA ILE A 548 15.00 6.40 -52.30
C ILE A 548 16.47 6.71 -51.95
N ASP A 549 17.16 7.48 -52.82
CA ASP A 549 18.59 7.83 -52.67
C ASP A 549 18.95 8.65 -51.41
N LYS A 550 17.97 9.38 -50.83
CA LYS A 550 18.19 10.41 -49.79
C LYS A 550 17.49 10.05 -48.48
N ALA A 551 18.06 9.12 -47.71
CA ALA A 551 17.44 8.65 -46.46
C ALA A 551 17.57 9.58 -45.24
N ASN A 552 18.07 10.82 -45.39
CA ASN A 552 18.20 11.78 -44.28
C ASN A 552 16.86 12.00 -43.53
N ASN A 553 15.72 11.87 -44.22
CA ASN A 553 14.38 11.96 -43.63
C ASN A 553 14.04 10.79 -42.70
N LEU A 554 14.58 9.57 -42.93
CA LEU A 554 14.37 8.41 -42.05
C LEU A 554 14.99 8.61 -40.65
N MET A 555 16.01 9.45 -40.51
CA MET A 555 16.58 9.78 -39.19
C MET A 555 15.66 10.64 -38.31
N GLN A 556 14.49 11.06 -38.82
CA GLN A 556 13.50 11.87 -38.09
C GLN A 556 12.23 11.07 -37.71
N VAL A 557 12.17 9.76 -38.01
CA VAL A 557 10.99 8.89 -37.80
C VAL A 557 10.31 9.10 -36.45
N ASN A 558 11.06 8.99 -35.34
CA ASN A 558 10.48 9.11 -33.98
C ASN A 558 9.89 10.50 -33.68
N ARG A 559 10.38 11.56 -34.35
CA ARG A 559 9.82 12.92 -34.18
C ARG A 559 8.57 13.18 -35.00
N VAL A 560 8.34 12.39 -36.06
CA VAL A 560 7.28 12.62 -37.04
C VAL A 560 6.14 11.62 -36.88
N VAL A 561 6.44 10.32 -36.82
CA VAL A 561 5.44 9.24 -36.71
C VAL A 561 4.63 9.36 -35.42
N GLY A 562 5.27 9.76 -34.32
CA GLY A 562 4.59 9.99 -33.05
C GLY A 562 3.42 10.98 -33.17
N SER A 563 3.66 12.16 -33.76
CA SER A 563 2.63 13.17 -33.98
C SER A 563 1.63 12.81 -35.09
N ALA A 564 2.07 12.05 -36.10
CA ALA A 564 1.28 11.77 -37.30
C ALA A 564 0.37 10.54 -37.21
N TRP A 565 0.71 9.54 -36.40
CA TRP A 565 0.00 8.25 -36.33
C TRP A 565 -0.46 7.84 -34.92
N ILE A 566 0.25 8.27 -33.87
CA ILE A 566 0.01 7.82 -32.49
C ILE A 566 -0.74 8.88 -31.66
N GLY A 567 -0.38 10.14 -31.83
CA GLY A 567 -1.00 11.26 -31.13
C GLY A 567 -0.38 11.55 -29.76
N ARG A 568 -0.40 12.84 -29.39
CA ARG A 568 0.33 13.39 -28.22
C ARG A 568 -0.01 12.72 -26.88
N PRO A 569 -1.28 12.40 -26.53
CA PRO A 569 -1.60 11.79 -25.24
C PRO A 569 -0.99 10.40 -25.06
N LEU A 570 -0.99 9.57 -26.11
CA LEU A 570 -0.49 8.20 -26.04
C LEU A 570 1.04 8.15 -25.93
N LEU A 571 1.74 9.06 -26.61
CA LEU A 571 3.18 9.26 -26.41
C LEU A 571 3.50 9.77 -25.00
N PHE A 572 2.68 10.67 -24.46
CA PHE A 572 2.84 11.18 -23.10
C PHE A 572 2.71 10.05 -22.07
N VAL A 573 1.68 9.20 -22.18
CA VAL A 573 1.49 8.04 -21.29
C VAL A 573 2.64 7.05 -21.42
N ARG A 574 3.14 6.75 -22.63
CA ARG A 574 4.31 5.88 -22.81
C ARG A 574 5.58 6.45 -22.17
N GLY A 575 5.89 7.71 -22.43
CA GLY A 575 7.04 8.39 -21.83
C GLY A 575 6.94 8.50 -20.30
N MET A 576 5.74 8.76 -19.78
CA MET A 576 5.44 8.73 -18.34
C MET A 576 5.64 7.33 -17.75
N THR A 577 5.24 6.29 -18.46
CA THR A 577 5.42 4.89 -18.01
C THR A 577 6.91 4.56 -17.86
N ALA A 578 7.77 5.04 -18.76
CA ALA A 578 9.23 4.93 -18.60
C ALA A 578 9.76 5.75 -17.40
N VAL A 579 9.23 6.94 -17.14
CA VAL A 579 9.57 7.72 -15.92
C VAL A 579 9.17 6.96 -14.65
N LEU A 580 7.96 6.39 -14.58
CA LEU A 580 7.50 5.64 -13.40
C LEU A 580 8.39 4.41 -13.12
N ILE A 581 8.80 3.68 -14.15
CA ILE A 581 9.75 2.56 -14.02
C ILE A 581 11.11 3.06 -13.49
N LEU A 582 11.59 4.23 -13.94
CA LEU A 582 12.84 4.85 -13.47
C LEU A 582 12.73 5.51 -12.09
N SER A 583 11.51 5.80 -11.62
CA SER A 583 11.18 6.30 -10.27
C SER A 583 10.98 5.21 -9.21
N THR A 584 10.81 3.96 -9.64
CA THR A 584 10.67 2.77 -8.79
C THR A 584 12.02 2.10 -8.54
N SER A 585 12.15 1.42 -7.39
CA SER A 585 13.37 0.70 -6.98
C SER A 585 13.54 -0.62 -7.77
N PRO A 586 14.70 -0.87 -8.40
CA PRO A 586 14.97 -2.12 -9.10
C PRO A 586 15.38 -3.21 -8.10
N ILE A 587 14.38 -3.84 -7.48
CA ILE A 587 14.57 -4.95 -6.53
C ILE A 587 13.97 -6.26 -7.06
N ALA A 588 14.53 -7.38 -6.59
CA ALA A 588 14.04 -8.72 -6.84
C ALA A 588 13.69 -9.40 -5.51
N PHE A 589 12.62 -10.17 -5.50
CA PHE A 589 12.40 -11.19 -4.46
C PHE A 589 13.19 -12.45 -4.85
N VAL A 590 13.91 -13.01 -3.88
CA VAL A 590 14.66 -14.26 -4.04
C VAL A 590 14.21 -15.21 -2.94
N ASP A 591 13.90 -16.43 -3.34
CA ASP A 591 13.50 -17.51 -2.46
C ASP A 591 14.28 -18.78 -2.83
N ASP A 592 15.01 -19.27 -1.85
CA ASP A 592 15.83 -20.48 -1.83
C ASP A 592 15.65 -21.21 -0.48
N GLY A 593 14.51 -20.99 0.18
CA GLY A 593 14.24 -21.35 1.59
C GLY A 593 14.68 -20.27 2.59
N LEU A 594 15.56 -19.35 2.18
CA LEU A 594 15.99 -18.18 2.95
C LEU A 594 15.53 -16.88 2.24
N ALA A 595 14.22 -16.73 2.15
CA ALA A 595 13.57 -15.65 1.41
C ALA A 595 14.03 -14.25 1.84
N ARG A 596 14.22 -13.38 0.85
CA ARG A 596 14.78 -12.03 1.01
C ARG A 596 14.47 -11.13 -0.19
N ILE A 597 14.71 -9.83 -0.01
CA ILE A 597 14.70 -8.85 -1.12
C ILE A 597 16.15 -8.48 -1.44
N GLU A 598 16.52 -8.59 -2.72
CA GLU A 598 17.85 -8.22 -3.22
C GLU A 598 17.75 -7.00 -4.15
N PHE A 599 18.77 -6.13 -4.10
CA PHE A 599 18.89 -5.00 -5.02
C PHE A 599 19.42 -5.49 -6.36
N SER A 600 18.59 -5.43 -7.41
CA SER A 600 18.84 -6.03 -8.72
C SER A 600 18.85 -4.94 -9.80
N PRO A 601 19.90 -4.08 -9.84
CA PRO A 601 19.93 -2.92 -10.70
C PRO A 601 19.94 -3.33 -12.18
N GLN A 602 19.08 -2.67 -12.96
CA GLN A 602 18.98 -2.90 -14.41
C GLN A 602 20.35 -2.67 -15.09
N PRO A 603 20.81 -3.58 -15.97
CA PRO A 603 22.04 -3.38 -16.72
C PRO A 603 21.95 -2.13 -17.61
N ILE A 604 23.09 -1.49 -17.84
CA ILE A 604 23.19 -0.16 -18.47
C ILE A 604 22.40 -0.08 -19.80
N TRP A 605 22.37 -1.14 -20.60
CA TRP A 605 21.63 -1.18 -21.86
C TRP A 605 20.10 -1.08 -21.70
N GLN A 606 19.52 -1.63 -20.63
CA GLN A 606 18.08 -1.47 -20.34
C GLN A 606 17.78 -0.02 -19.94
N LYS A 607 18.66 0.58 -19.12
CA LYS A 607 18.57 1.99 -18.76
C LYS A 607 18.68 2.91 -19.98
N CYS A 608 19.55 2.60 -20.95
CA CYS A 608 19.65 3.32 -22.22
C CYS A 608 18.32 3.32 -23.00
N ILE A 609 17.58 2.21 -22.98
CA ILE A 609 16.28 2.07 -23.64
C ILE A 609 15.20 2.86 -22.88
N LEU A 610 15.11 2.71 -21.55
CA LEU A 610 14.17 3.49 -20.74
C LEU A 610 14.43 5.00 -20.84
N ALA A 611 15.69 5.44 -20.83
CA ALA A 611 16.06 6.84 -21.07
C ALA A 611 15.66 7.31 -22.49
N GLY A 612 15.69 6.41 -23.48
CA GLY A 612 15.17 6.66 -24.83
C GLY A 612 13.65 6.87 -24.83
N GLU A 613 12.91 6.06 -24.08
CA GLU A 613 11.45 6.12 -23.97
C GLU A 613 10.99 7.38 -23.20
N VAL A 614 11.76 7.87 -22.22
CA VAL A 614 11.52 9.20 -21.59
C VAL A 614 11.55 10.33 -22.63
N THR A 615 12.31 10.19 -23.74
CA THR A 615 12.38 11.25 -24.77
C THR A 615 11.05 11.49 -25.51
N TRP A 616 10.06 10.59 -25.43
CA TRP A 616 8.71 10.83 -25.96
C TRP A 616 8.04 12.03 -25.28
N LEU A 617 8.29 12.28 -23.99
CA LEU A 617 7.80 13.48 -23.30
C LEU A 617 8.38 14.75 -23.94
N THR A 618 9.69 14.75 -24.21
CA THR A 618 10.39 15.82 -24.93
C THR A 618 9.91 15.94 -26.37
N HIS A 619 9.50 14.86 -27.05
CA HIS A 619 8.88 14.92 -28.38
C HIS A 619 7.49 15.59 -28.34
N VAL A 620 6.64 15.25 -27.37
CA VAL A 620 5.33 15.90 -27.15
C VAL A 620 5.49 17.40 -26.86
N LEU A 621 6.41 17.79 -25.97
CA LEU A 621 6.70 19.20 -25.70
C LEU A 621 7.20 19.94 -26.95
N ASN A 622 8.12 19.33 -27.71
CA ASN A 622 8.60 19.93 -28.95
C ASN A 622 7.46 20.16 -29.95
N ASP A 623 6.58 19.18 -30.15
CA ASP A 623 5.43 19.26 -31.06
C ASP A 623 4.39 20.31 -30.61
N ILE A 624 4.24 20.53 -29.29
CA ILE A 624 3.45 21.65 -28.74
C ILE A 624 4.09 23.00 -29.07
N PHE A 625 5.42 23.14 -28.95
CA PHE A 625 6.11 24.42 -29.07
C PHE A 625 6.51 24.83 -30.50
N VAL A 626 6.51 23.92 -31.49
CA VAL A 626 6.90 24.24 -32.90
C VAL A 626 6.29 25.54 -33.45
N PRO A 627 4.97 25.83 -33.30
CA PRO A 627 4.37 27.03 -33.88
C PRO A 627 4.94 28.34 -33.32
N VAL A 628 5.55 28.29 -32.13
CA VAL A 628 6.13 29.45 -31.42
C VAL A 628 7.66 29.48 -31.54
N THR A 629 8.31 28.33 -31.69
CA THR A 629 9.78 28.22 -31.69
C THR A 629 10.42 28.07 -33.06
N SER A 630 9.63 27.91 -34.13
CA SER A 630 10.10 28.02 -35.51
C SER A 630 10.76 29.39 -35.75
N PRO A 631 11.94 29.48 -36.41
CA PRO A 631 12.65 28.42 -37.14
C PRO A 631 13.62 27.57 -36.30
N PHE A 632 13.85 27.91 -35.02
CA PHE A 632 14.92 27.32 -34.19
C PHE A 632 14.71 25.82 -33.88
N THR A 633 13.49 25.30 -34.07
CA THR A 633 13.07 23.91 -33.81
C THR A 633 14.00 22.86 -34.43
N LYS A 634 14.54 23.08 -35.63
CA LYS A 634 15.51 22.15 -36.26
C LYS A 634 16.79 21.96 -35.42
N THR A 635 17.18 22.95 -34.64
CA THR A 635 18.44 22.95 -33.87
C THR A 635 18.22 22.51 -32.43
N TYR A 636 17.20 23.05 -31.73
CA TYR A 636 17.04 22.76 -30.30
C TYR A 636 16.33 21.43 -30.02
N ALA A 637 15.42 20.97 -30.88
CA ALA A 637 14.67 19.75 -30.59
C ALA A 637 15.56 18.48 -30.57
N PRO A 638 16.54 18.28 -31.49
CA PRO A 638 17.54 17.22 -31.36
C PRO A 638 18.38 17.34 -30.09
N LEU A 639 18.86 18.56 -29.78
CA LEU A 639 19.68 18.84 -28.61
C LEU A 639 18.92 18.58 -27.28
N SER A 640 17.65 18.95 -27.18
CA SER A 640 16.82 18.69 -25.99
C SER A 640 16.69 17.20 -25.69
N SER A 641 16.43 16.36 -26.71
CA SER A 641 16.35 14.90 -26.56
C SER A 641 17.68 14.26 -26.18
N LEU A 642 18.81 14.81 -26.64
CA LEU A 642 20.14 14.34 -26.24
C LEU A 642 20.45 14.70 -24.78
N ILE A 643 20.11 15.93 -24.35
CA ILE A 643 20.33 16.38 -22.97
C ILE A 643 19.50 15.54 -21.98
N ILE A 644 18.19 15.34 -22.21
CA ILE A 644 17.38 14.49 -21.31
C ILE A 644 17.92 13.06 -21.25
N TRP A 645 18.32 12.47 -22.39
CA TRP A 645 18.85 11.10 -22.41
C TRP A 645 20.14 10.98 -21.58
N VAL A 646 21.09 11.91 -21.75
CA VAL A 646 22.33 11.94 -20.95
C VAL A 646 22.05 12.15 -19.46
N VAL A 647 21.14 13.05 -19.09
CA VAL A 647 20.83 13.33 -17.67
C VAL A 647 20.09 12.15 -17.02
N VAL A 648 19.14 11.51 -17.70
CA VAL A 648 18.47 10.30 -17.20
C VAL A 648 19.47 9.15 -17.04
N MET A 649 20.44 9.03 -17.94
CA MET A 649 21.53 8.05 -17.80
C MET A 649 22.45 8.35 -16.61
N ALA A 650 22.63 9.61 -16.21
CA ALA A 650 23.44 10.00 -15.06
C ALA A 650 22.74 9.79 -13.69
N ILE A 651 21.41 9.92 -13.61
CA ILE A 651 20.66 9.79 -12.35
C ILE A 651 20.73 8.34 -11.82
N PRO A 652 21.21 8.07 -10.58
CA PRO A 652 21.28 6.71 -10.03
C PRO A 652 19.87 6.10 -9.84
N PRO A 653 19.71 4.77 -9.79
CA PRO A 653 18.42 4.12 -9.49
C PRO A 653 17.85 4.57 -8.14
N PHE A 654 16.53 4.44 -7.95
CA PHE A 654 15.92 4.61 -6.63
C PHE A 654 16.27 3.40 -5.74
N GLN A 655 16.33 3.60 -4.43
CA GLN A 655 16.42 2.53 -3.45
C GLN A 655 15.17 2.57 -2.58
N ALA A 656 14.49 1.43 -2.47
CA ALA A 656 13.31 1.32 -1.64
C ALA A 656 13.65 1.54 -0.16
N THR A 657 12.79 2.27 0.55
CA THR A 657 12.89 2.44 2.00
C THR A 657 11.67 1.82 2.65
N ALA A 658 11.84 1.24 3.85
CA ALA A 658 10.73 0.75 4.65
C ALA A 658 10.81 1.30 6.08
N SER A 659 9.68 1.26 6.76
CA SER A 659 9.50 1.80 8.11
C SER A 659 8.67 0.87 8.98
N LEU A 660 8.98 0.84 10.27
CA LEU A 660 8.27 0.12 11.32
C LEU A 660 7.76 1.13 12.35
N ALA A 661 6.44 1.29 12.43
CA ALA A 661 5.78 2.23 13.33
C ALA A 661 4.37 1.74 13.64
N ARG A 662 4.25 0.77 14.56
CA ARG A 662 2.95 0.24 15.00
C ARG A 662 2.19 1.27 15.82
N GLN A 663 1.14 1.82 15.22
CA GLN A 663 0.11 2.63 15.86
C GLN A 663 -1.19 1.83 15.84
N CYS A 664 -1.86 1.69 16.99
CA CYS A 664 -3.07 0.89 17.14
C CYS A 664 -4.18 1.70 17.82
N ASP A 665 -5.32 1.82 17.13
CA ASP A 665 -6.56 2.31 17.70
C ASP A 665 -7.29 1.13 18.37
N VAL A 666 -7.76 1.31 19.60
CA VAL A 666 -8.67 0.37 20.24
C VAL A 666 -10.08 0.63 19.69
N VAL A 667 -10.69 -0.39 19.09
CA VAL A 667 -12.06 -0.32 18.57
C VAL A 667 -13.06 -0.56 19.70
N SER A 668 -12.81 -1.61 20.48
CA SER A 668 -13.41 -1.81 21.80
C SER A 668 -12.63 -2.88 22.57
N PHE A 669 -12.88 -3.01 23.87
CA PHE A 669 -12.27 -4.08 24.67
C PHE A 669 -12.80 -5.49 24.35
N THR A 670 -13.93 -5.64 23.61
CA THR A 670 -14.43 -6.96 23.16
C THR A 670 -14.10 -7.24 21.69
N ALA A 671 -14.17 -6.23 20.83
CA ALA A 671 -13.91 -6.32 19.39
C ALA A 671 -12.40 -6.25 19.07
N GLY A 672 -11.61 -5.61 19.93
CA GLY A 672 -10.16 -5.55 19.85
C GLY A 672 -9.62 -4.29 19.16
N VAL A 673 -8.55 -4.47 18.37
CA VAL A 673 -7.70 -3.35 17.87
C VAL A 673 -7.62 -3.28 16.35
N LYS A 674 -7.42 -2.06 15.84
CA LYS A 674 -6.99 -1.82 14.47
C LYS A 674 -5.62 -1.14 14.47
N CYS A 675 -4.65 -1.75 13.82
CA CYS A 675 -3.27 -1.29 13.77
C CYS A 675 -2.86 -0.88 12.35
N THR A 676 -1.92 0.05 12.28
CA THR A 676 -1.09 0.27 11.10
C THR A 676 0.36 0.21 11.52
N SER A 677 1.18 -0.59 10.81
CA SER A 677 2.50 -0.99 11.28
C SER A 677 3.69 -0.51 10.46
N GLY A 678 3.47 0.07 9.28
CA GLY A 678 4.55 0.68 8.50
C GLY A 678 4.19 1.10 7.09
N ASP A 679 5.15 1.77 6.45
CA ASP A 679 5.10 2.17 5.04
C ASP A 679 6.39 1.71 4.32
N ILE A 680 6.23 1.17 3.12
CA ILE A 680 7.28 0.73 2.19
C ILE A 680 7.22 1.64 0.96
N GLN A 681 8.19 2.54 0.81
CA GLN A 681 8.29 3.41 -0.35
C GLN A 681 9.07 2.68 -1.45
N ILE A 682 8.35 2.06 -2.38
CA ILE A 682 8.94 1.31 -3.50
C ILE A 682 9.26 2.20 -4.70
N GLY A 683 8.61 3.37 -4.79
CA GLY A 683 8.95 4.44 -5.71
C GLY A 683 8.73 5.81 -5.08
N SER A 684 9.20 6.88 -5.73
CA SER A 684 9.13 8.25 -5.20
C SER A 684 8.46 9.23 -6.17
N LEU A 685 7.39 9.89 -5.72
CA LEU A 685 6.73 10.97 -6.46
C LEU A 685 7.67 12.15 -6.71
N LEU A 686 8.46 12.56 -5.70
CA LEU A 686 9.49 13.61 -5.84
C LEU A 686 10.49 13.31 -6.97
N ARG A 687 10.82 12.02 -7.17
CA ARG A 687 11.71 11.58 -8.25
C ARG A 687 11.02 11.61 -9.62
N THR A 688 9.74 11.27 -9.68
CA THR A 688 8.89 11.46 -10.88
C THR A 688 8.84 12.94 -11.27
N ASP A 689 8.60 13.84 -10.31
CA ASP A 689 8.60 15.29 -10.52
C ASP A 689 9.98 15.81 -10.95
N GLN A 690 11.07 15.28 -10.39
CA GLN A 690 12.44 15.61 -10.84
C GLN A 690 12.65 15.23 -12.32
N PHE A 691 12.24 14.03 -12.76
CA PHE A 691 12.35 13.65 -14.17
C PHE A 691 11.53 14.56 -15.09
N LEU A 692 10.30 14.93 -14.70
CA LEU A 692 9.47 15.88 -15.45
C LEU A 692 10.09 17.29 -15.49
N GLY A 693 10.70 17.73 -14.38
CA GLY A 693 11.48 18.95 -14.29
C GLY A 693 12.68 18.96 -15.24
N VAL A 694 13.42 17.86 -15.35
CA VAL A 694 14.54 17.72 -16.30
C VAL A 694 14.04 17.73 -17.76
N VAL A 695 12.90 17.09 -18.06
CA VAL A 695 12.26 17.12 -19.39
C VAL A 695 11.93 18.55 -19.82
N LEU A 696 11.39 19.37 -18.91
CA LEU A 696 11.13 20.80 -19.15
C LEU A 696 12.44 21.61 -19.27
N ALA A 697 13.35 21.46 -18.31
CA ALA A 697 14.60 22.22 -18.24
C ALA A 697 15.52 21.96 -19.45
N SER A 698 15.68 20.70 -19.87
CA SER A 698 16.46 20.32 -21.05
C SER A 698 15.91 20.94 -22.34
N THR A 699 14.58 21.06 -22.46
CA THR A 699 13.90 21.73 -23.58
C THR A 699 14.20 23.23 -23.59
N VAL A 700 14.11 23.89 -22.44
CA VAL A 700 14.42 25.33 -22.29
C VAL A 700 15.91 25.62 -22.54
N VAL A 701 16.81 24.86 -21.93
CA VAL A 701 18.27 25.03 -22.09
C VAL A 701 18.69 24.84 -23.55
N ALA A 702 18.20 23.80 -24.22
CA ALA A 702 18.46 23.60 -25.64
C ALA A 702 17.96 24.77 -26.50
N TYR A 703 16.77 25.30 -26.22
CA TYR A 703 16.21 26.45 -26.94
C TYR A 703 17.06 27.72 -26.74
N VAL A 704 17.51 27.99 -25.51
CA VAL A 704 18.43 29.11 -25.22
C VAL A 704 19.75 28.95 -25.97
N ILE A 705 20.37 27.77 -25.96
CA ILE A 705 21.60 27.48 -26.71
C ILE A 705 21.39 27.74 -28.21
N ALA A 706 20.34 27.17 -28.81
CA ALA A 706 20.04 27.36 -30.23
C ALA A 706 19.81 28.83 -30.59
N ARG A 707 19.11 29.60 -29.73
CA ARG A 707 18.84 31.03 -29.94
C ARG A 707 20.10 31.89 -29.80
N CYS A 708 21.00 31.55 -28.87
CA CYS A 708 22.30 32.21 -28.73
C CYS A 708 23.24 31.93 -29.90
N LEU A 709 23.25 30.70 -30.44
CA LEU A 709 24.02 30.35 -31.64
C LEU A 709 23.46 31.05 -32.88
N ALA A 710 22.13 31.00 -33.09
CA ALA A 710 21.48 31.60 -34.26
C ALA A 710 21.55 33.14 -34.32
N ARG A 711 21.78 33.83 -33.18
CA ARG A 711 22.11 35.27 -33.17
C ARG A 711 23.36 35.62 -33.99
N ARG A 712 24.22 34.65 -34.32
CA ARG A 712 25.42 34.84 -35.16
C ARG A 712 25.18 34.60 -36.66
N THR A 713 24.00 34.10 -37.07
CA THR A 713 23.73 33.67 -38.45
C THR A 713 22.30 34.03 -38.90
N ARG A 714 22.09 35.29 -39.28
CA ARG A 714 20.80 35.80 -39.79
C ARG A 714 20.71 35.73 -41.32
N ASN A 715 20.22 34.61 -41.84
CA ASN A 715 19.64 34.53 -43.19
C ASN A 715 18.14 34.24 -43.07
N GLU A 716 17.31 35.10 -43.66
CA GLU A 716 15.85 34.93 -43.65
C GLU A 716 15.42 34.09 -44.86
N ILE A 717 14.87 32.89 -44.60
CA ILE A 717 14.33 32.01 -45.63
C ILE A 717 12.81 31.94 -45.44
N SER A 718 12.07 32.51 -46.39
CA SER A 718 10.62 32.44 -46.42
C SER A 718 10.16 30.99 -46.67
N LYS A 719 9.57 30.36 -45.66
CA LYS A 719 8.88 29.08 -45.80
C LYS A 719 7.43 29.30 -46.23
N ARG A 720 6.94 28.43 -47.11
CA ARG A 720 5.51 28.27 -47.39
C ARG A 720 4.94 27.18 -46.47
N TYR A 721 4.01 27.57 -45.61
CA TYR A 721 3.22 26.67 -44.77
C TYR A 721 2.21 25.90 -45.64
N HIS A 722 1.93 24.63 -45.31
CA HIS A 722 0.95 23.80 -46.03
C HIS A 722 -0.11 23.27 -45.06
N VAL A 723 -1.39 23.46 -45.39
CA VAL A 723 -2.55 23.15 -44.52
C VAL A 723 -2.66 21.65 -44.16
N ILE A 724 -2.13 20.76 -44.99
CA ILE A 724 -2.24 19.30 -44.84
C ILE A 724 -1.15 18.71 -43.91
N MET A 725 -0.07 19.46 -43.60
CA MET A 725 1.09 18.90 -42.88
C MET A 725 1.19 19.38 -41.43
N PRO A 726 1.11 18.46 -40.44
CA PRO A 726 1.47 18.71 -39.04
C PRO A 726 2.80 19.47 -38.84
N SER A 727 2.84 20.26 -37.77
CA SER A 727 3.95 21.18 -37.48
C SER A 727 5.31 20.48 -37.40
N ALA A 728 5.37 19.28 -36.81
CA ALA A 728 6.59 18.47 -36.76
C ALA A 728 7.15 18.09 -38.16
N GLU A 729 6.28 17.89 -39.15
CA GLU A 729 6.68 17.49 -40.51
C GLU A 729 7.38 18.65 -41.23
N GLU A 730 6.82 19.85 -41.16
CA GLU A 730 7.47 21.08 -41.67
C GLU A 730 8.71 21.48 -40.83
N ALA A 731 8.73 21.12 -39.55
CA ALA A 731 9.86 21.36 -38.67
C ALA A 731 11.04 20.43 -38.97
N PHE A 732 10.86 19.14 -39.26
CA PHE A 732 11.97 18.18 -39.32
C PHE A 732 12.31 17.67 -40.72
N LEU A 733 11.33 17.43 -41.59
CA LEU A 733 11.59 16.84 -42.91
C LEU A 733 12.39 17.80 -43.81
N SER A 734 13.10 17.21 -44.77
CA SER A 734 13.78 17.90 -45.86
C SER A 734 13.02 17.68 -47.17
N ARG A 735 12.64 18.78 -47.83
CA ARG A 735 11.98 18.77 -49.14
C ARG A 735 13.04 18.83 -50.24
N GLY A 736 12.80 18.13 -51.34
CA GLY A 736 13.58 18.27 -52.56
C GLY A 736 13.27 19.57 -53.30
N ASP A 737 14.10 19.87 -54.29
CA ASP A 737 13.91 21.01 -55.20
C ASP A 737 12.52 20.96 -55.84
N GLY A 738 11.90 22.13 -56.02
CA GLY A 738 10.47 22.24 -56.38
C GLY A 738 9.48 21.90 -55.25
N GLY A 739 9.94 21.68 -54.01
CA GLY A 739 9.07 21.38 -52.87
C GLY A 739 8.57 19.94 -52.80
N SER A 740 9.25 19.02 -53.49
CA SER A 740 8.88 17.60 -53.56
C SER A 740 9.25 16.82 -52.28
N ILE A 741 8.49 15.77 -51.96
CA ILE A 741 8.66 14.91 -50.79
C ILE A 741 8.70 13.44 -51.23
N ASP A 742 9.55 12.64 -50.60
CA ASP A 742 9.74 11.22 -50.96
C ASP A 742 8.69 10.29 -50.35
N ALA A 743 8.50 9.12 -50.97
CA ALA A 743 7.43 8.18 -50.63
C ALA A 743 7.49 7.66 -49.18
N ALA A 744 8.69 7.49 -48.62
CA ALA A 744 8.84 7.11 -47.23
C ALA A 744 8.44 8.26 -46.30
N SER A 745 8.86 9.49 -46.61
CA SER A 745 8.45 10.70 -45.88
C SER A 745 6.95 10.92 -45.93
N CYS A 746 6.26 10.60 -47.03
CA CYS A 746 4.80 10.57 -47.08
C CYS A 746 4.21 9.59 -46.04
N ILE A 747 4.73 8.36 -45.96
CA ILE A 747 4.32 7.38 -44.94
C ILE A 747 4.59 7.89 -43.51
N LEU A 748 5.75 8.52 -43.25
CA LEU A 748 6.01 9.14 -41.94
C LEU A 748 5.00 10.26 -41.63
N SER A 749 4.67 11.07 -42.64
CA SER A 749 3.61 12.08 -42.66
C SER A 749 2.19 11.51 -42.64
N GLY A 750 1.97 10.20 -42.47
CA GLY A 750 0.61 9.62 -42.44
C GLY A 750 -0.15 9.70 -43.77
N LEU A 751 0.55 9.98 -44.87
CA LEU A 751 0.01 10.06 -46.23
C LEU A 751 0.40 8.78 -46.98
N ILE A 752 -0.53 7.85 -47.17
CA ILE A 752 -0.27 6.59 -47.88
C ILE A 752 -0.43 6.81 -49.39
N PRO A 753 0.64 6.67 -50.21
CA PRO A 753 0.54 6.85 -51.66
C PRO A 753 -0.05 5.60 -52.33
N ILE A 754 -1.24 5.75 -52.94
CA ILE A 754 -1.96 4.69 -53.64
C ILE A 754 -2.18 5.14 -55.10
N GLY A 755 -1.15 4.91 -55.92
CA GLY A 755 -1.15 5.29 -57.34
C GLY A 755 -1.14 6.81 -57.54
N LYS A 756 -2.28 7.38 -57.96
CA LYS A 756 -2.48 8.83 -58.15
C LYS A 756 -3.10 9.53 -56.93
N TYR A 757 -3.56 8.77 -55.95
CA TYR A 757 -4.23 9.25 -54.74
C TYR A 757 -3.30 9.12 -53.53
N HIS A 758 -3.42 10.03 -52.58
CA HIS A 758 -2.86 9.89 -51.25
C HIS A 758 -4.02 9.76 -50.25
N PHE A 759 -3.95 8.77 -49.37
CA PHE A 759 -4.86 8.64 -48.24
C PHE A 759 -4.23 9.27 -47.00
N ASP A 760 -4.89 10.25 -46.39
CA ASP A 760 -4.47 10.87 -45.13
C ASP A 760 -5.09 10.13 -43.94
N ILE A 761 -4.27 9.44 -43.14
CA ILE A 761 -4.72 8.70 -41.95
C ILE A 761 -5.24 9.61 -40.82
N LYS A 762 -4.84 10.89 -40.80
CA LYS A 762 -5.29 11.87 -39.80
C LYS A 762 -6.65 12.45 -40.15
N LEU A 763 -6.90 12.70 -41.43
CA LEU A 763 -8.14 13.31 -41.94
C LEU A 763 -9.16 12.27 -42.46
N TRP A 764 -8.75 11.02 -42.67
CA TRP A 764 -9.55 9.96 -43.31
C TRP A 764 -10.06 10.31 -44.72
N VAL A 765 -9.27 11.10 -45.46
CA VAL A 765 -9.61 11.63 -46.79
C VAL A 765 -8.60 11.18 -47.84
N PHE A 766 -9.10 10.84 -49.04
CA PHE A 766 -8.30 10.68 -50.24
C PHE A 766 -8.19 12.00 -50.99
N PHE A 767 -6.98 12.39 -51.41
CA PHE A 767 -6.77 13.51 -52.33
C PHE A 767 -5.85 13.12 -53.50
N GLN A 768 -6.11 13.70 -54.68
CA GLN A 768 -5.35 13.40 -55.90
C GLN A 768 -4.16 14.35 -56.05
N THR A 769 -2.97 13.79 -56.33
CA THR A 769 -1.74 14.57 -56.53
C THR A 769 -1.30 14.56 -57.98
N LYS A 770 -0.92 15.73 -58.53
CA LYS A 770 -0.24 15.79 -59.83
C LYS A 770 1.19 15.24 -59.69
N SER A 771 1.54 14.28 -60.54
CA SER A 771 2.90 13.73 -60.61
C SER A 771 3.92 14.83 -60.92
N ALA A 772 5.12 14.73 -60.36
CA ALA A 772 6.18 15.69 -60.63
C ALA A 772 6.82 15.41 -62.01
N GLU A 773 6.45 16.20 -63.01
CA GLU A 773 7.18 16.29 -64.27
C GLU A 773 8.63 16.75 -63.96
N PHE A 774 9.60 15.92 -64.34
CA PHE A 774 11.01 16.29 -64.26
C PHE A 774 11.32 17.24 -65.43
N GLY A 775 11.32 18.54 -65.15
CA GLY A 775 11.92 19.52 -66.05
C GLY A 775 13.41 19.23 -66.21
N ALA A 776 13.81 18.78 -67.38
CA ALA A 776 15.22 18.67 -67.74
C ALA A 776 15.82 20.08 -67.81
N SER A 777 16.95 20.29 -67.13
CA SER A 777 17.76 21.49 -67.31
C SER A 777 18.58 21.35 -68.59
N ASN A 778 17.98 21.73 -69.73
CA ASN A 778 18.73 21.93 -70.95
C ASN A 778 19.35 23.33 -70.91
N ASP A 779 20.67 23.39 -71.03
CA ASP A 779 21.33 24.51 -71.70
C ASP A 779 20.97 24.50 -73.20
N ASP A 780 21.32 25.58 -73.90
CA ASP A 780 21.12 25.83 -75.34
C ASP A 780 19.68 26.01 -75.89
N VAL A 781 19.39 27.28 -76.15
CA VAL A 781 18.78 27.86 -77.36
C VAL A 781 18.15 26.88 -78.38
N GLY A 782 16.84 27.06 -78.65
CA GLY A 782 16.31 26.88 -80.02
C GLY A 782 14.92 26.27 -80.18
N ASN A 783 14.05 27.03 -80.87
CA ASN A 783 12.87 26.60 -81.64
C ASN A 783 11.67 25.93 -80.93
N LEU A 784 10.49 26.51 -81.18
CA LEU A 784 9.20 25.89 -80.93
C LEU A 784 8.89 24.84 -82.02
N VAL A 785 8.44 23.65 -81.62
CA VAL A 785 7.43 22.88 -82.34
C VAL A 785 6.51 22.21 -81.32
N ALA A 786 5.20 22.29 -81.53
CA ALA A 786 4.22 21.49 -80.80
C ALA A 786 3.51 20.52 -81.75
N PRO A 787 3.28 19.28 -81.34
CA PRO A 787 2.13 18.51 -81.83
C PRO A 787 1.26 17.95 -80.70
N ILE A 788 0.05 17.56 -81.09
CA ILE A 788 -1.02 17.04 -80.24
C ILE A 788 -1.01 15.50 -80.26
N THR A 789 -1.72 14.87 -79.32
CA THR A 789 -2.10 13.44 -79.23
C THR A 789 -0.98 12.40 -79.03
N THR A 790 -1.11 11.62 -77.95
CA THR A 790 -1.59 10.21 -78.03
C THR A 790 -1.93 9.69 -76.62
N LEU A 791 -2.80 8.67 -76.52
CA LEU A 791 -2.91 7.87 -75.29
C LEU A 791 -1.75 6.86 -75.26
N ALA A 792 -1.07 6.72 -74.12
CA ALA A 792 -0.04 5.72 -73.90
C ALA A 792 -0.45 4.73 -72.79
N SER A 793 -0.18 3.44 -73.04
CA SER A 793 -0.33 2.34 -72.07
C SER A 793 0.80 2.42 -71.01
N PRO A 794 0.65 1.84 -69.80
CA PRO A 794 1.57 2.11 -68.70
C PRO A 794 2.84 1.24 -68.74
N GLU A 795 3.81 1.63 -69.57
CA GLU A 795 5.19 1.12 -69.42
C GLU A 795 5.87 1.78 -68.21
N GLY A 796 6.06 0.98 -67.16
CA GLY A 796 6.48 1.44 -65.84
C GLY A 796 7.95 1.80 -65.74
N SER A 797 8.35 2.99 -66.20
CA SER A 797 9.59 3.59 -65.71
C SER A 797 9.47 3.81 -64.19
N ARG A 798 10.48 3.36 -63.42
CA ARG A 798 10.52 3.57 -61.96
C ARG A 798 10.85 5.04 -61.69
N THR A 799 9.83 5.89 -61.70
CA THR A 799 9.94 7.27 -61.23
C THR A 799 10.40 7.29 -59.77
N ASN A 800 11.24 8.26 -59.42
CA ASN A 800 12.07 8.26 -58.20
C ASN A 800 11.31 8.53 -56.88
N GLY A 801 10.06 8.07 -56.75
CA GLY A 801 9.27 8.09 -55.52
C GLY A 801 9.01 9.48 -54.93
N ARG A 802 9.03 10.56 -55.73
CA ARG A 802 8.82 11.93 -55.27
C ARG A 802 7.47 12.49 -55.70
N TYR A 803 6.73 13.00 -54.73
CA TYR A 803 5.42 13.62 -54.91
C TYR A 803 5.52 15.14 -54.68
N SER A 804 4.82 15.95 -55.47
CA SER A 804 4.82 17.41 -55.34
C SER A 804 3.49 17.88 -54.77
N LEU A 805 3.47 18.20 -53.47
CA LEU A 805 2.32 18.75 -52.77
C LEU A 805 2.21 20.26 -53.00
N LYS A 806 2.08 20.67 -54.28
CA LYS A 806 1.61 22.02 -54.62
C LYS A 806 0.21 22.22 -54.00
N SER A 807 -0.09 23.45 -53.60
CA SER A 807 -1.30 23.80 -52.85
C SER A 807 -2.57 23.21 -53.47
N ALA A 808 -3.21 22.30 -52.74
CA ALA A 808 -4.56 21.85 -53.09
C ALA A 808 -5.52 23.02 -52.93
N THR A 809 -5.85 23.68 -54.04
CA THR A 809 -7.10 24.45 -54.13
C THR A 809 -8.23 23.47 -53.88
N PHE A 810 -9.04 23.74 -52.86
CA PHE A 810 -10.20 22.92 -52.53
C PHE A 810 -11.31 23.23 -53.56
N GLU A 811 -11.12 22.76 -54.79
CA GLU A 811 -12.12 22.85 -55.85
C GLU A 811 -13.34 22.04 -55.42
N ARG A 812 -14.33 22.75 -54.85
CA ARG A 812 -15.68 22.26 -54.67
C ARG A 812 -16.25 22.02 -56.07
N GLY A 813 -16.01 20.82 -56.60
CA GLY A 813 -16.53 20.40 -57.89
C GLY A 813 -18.05 20.61 -57.92
N ASN A 814 -18.56 21.21 -59.00
CA ASN A 814 -19.98 21.40 -59.21
C ASN A 814 -20.64 20.03 -59.48
N MET A 815 -20.91 19.28 -58.41
CA MET A 815 -21.95 18.25 -58.44
C MET A 815 -23.28 18.96 -58.65
N THR A 816 -23.83 18.81 -59.85
CA THR A 816 -25.18 19.27 -60.19
C THR A 816 -26.17 18.59 -59.25
N THR A 817 -27.06 19.40 -58.65
CA THR A 817 -28.03 18.94 -57.67
C THR A 817 -29.04 17.97 -58.29
N ARG A 818 -28.92 16.67 -57.96
CA ARG A 818 -30.01 15.70 -58.10
C ARG A 818 -29.97 14.61 -57.02
N GLU A 819 -30.92 14.72 -56.11
CA GLU A 819 -31.65 13.62 -55.46
C GLU A 819 -30.85 12.42 -54.93
N ILE A 820 -30.27 12.58 -53.73
CA ILE A 820 -30.33 11.53 -52.69
C ILE A 820 -30.79 12.21 -51.40
N GLY A 821 -31.79 11.63 -50.71
CA GLY A 821 -32.46 12.25 -49.58
C GLY A 821 -32.03 11.75 -48.21
N LYS A 822 -32.37 12.54 -47.18
CA LYS A 822 -32.51 12.17 -45.75
C LYS A 822 -31.46 11.22 -45.16
N PHE A 823 -30.49 11.79 -44.46
CA PHE A 823 -30.32 11.50 -43.03
C PHE A 823 -29.79 12.75 -42.33
N GLU A 824 -30.60 13.32 -41.45
CA GLU A 824 -30.32 14.56 -40.74
C GLU A 824 -30.24 14.23 -39.24
N VAL A 825 -29.11 14.55 -38.63
CA VAL A 825 -28.85 14.33 -37.20
C VAL A 825 -28.32 15.64 -36.64
N ASP A 826 -29.24 16.46 -36.13
CA ASP A 826 -28.91 17.75 -35.52
C ASP A 826 -28.06 17.55 -34.26
N LEU A 827 -26.79 17.95 -34.36
CA LEU A 827 -25.89 18.04 -33.21
C LEU A 827 -25.62 19.52 -32.93
N HIS A 828 -26.56 20.15 -32.22
CA HIS A 828 -26.47 21.55 -31.78
C HIS A 828 -25.21 21.77 -30.92
N VAL A 829 -24.20 22.40 -31.50
CA VAL A 829 -23.01 22.92 -30.80
C VAL A 829 -22.90 24.41 -31.06
N GLU A 830 -23.73 25.20 -30.35
CA GLU A 830 -23.54 26.64 -30.28
C GLU A 830 -22.41 27.01 -29.30
N ALA A 831 -21.76 28.16 -29.55
CA ALA A 831 -20.59 28.69 -28.83
C ALA A 831 -19.37 27.72 -28.80
N PRO A 832 -18.38 27.96 -29.68
CA PRO A 832 -17.33 28.90 -29.24
C PRO A 832 -16.77 29.85 -30.33
N VAL A 833 -17.48 30.05 -31.45
CA VAL A 833 -16.97 30.84 -32.60
C VAL A 833 -16.57 32.28 -32.24
N LEU A 834 -17.29 32.95 -31.33
CA LEU A 834 -17.03 34.34 -30.92
C LEU A 834 -15.78 34.53 -30.03
N LEU A 835 -15.28 33.47 -29.39
CA LEU A 835 -14.03 33.54 -28.62
C LEU A 835 -12.78 33.44 -29.51
N PHE A 836 -12.89 32.72 -30.63
CA PHE A 836 -11.76 32.45 -31.52
C PHE A 836 -11.28 33.70 -32.27
N SER A 837 -12.20 34.60 -32.62
CA SER A 837 -11.87 35.89 -33.26
C SER A 837 -11.17 36.87 -32.31
N ALA A 838 -11.45 36.80 -31.00
CA ALA A 838 -10.80 37.62 -29.98
C ALA A 838 -9.36 37.16 -29.67
N MET A 839 -9.09 35.85 -29.69
CA MET A 839 -7.76 35.29 -29.37
C MET A 839 -6.66 35.75 -30.34
N LEU A 840 -7.00 36.08 -31.60
CA LEU A 840 -6.03 36.43 -32.65
C LEU A 840 -5.32 37.78 -32.46
N ARG A 841 -5.66 38.61 -31.45
CA ARG A 841 -5.06 39.95 -31.27
C ARG A 841 -4.09 40.11 -30.09
N ASN A 842 -4.08 39.20 -29.10
CA ASN A 842 -3.34 39.45 -27.84
C ASN A 842 -2.19 38.47 -27.56
N ARG A 843 -0.96 39.00 -27.52
CA ARG A 843 0.30 38.24 -27.28
C ARG A 843 0.37 37.51 -25.92
N TRP A 844 -0.52 37.83 -24.98
CA TRP A 844 -0.58 37.19 -23.66
C TRP A 844 -1.35 35.86 -23.62
N ALA A 845 -2.11 35.52 -24.68
CA ALA A 845 -2.93 34.31 -24.73
C ALA A 845 -2.12 33.01 -24.55
N GLY A 846 -0.84 32.98 -24.96
CA GLY A 846 0.03 31.81 -24.80
C GLY A 846 0.31 31.41 -23.34
N LEU A 847 0.27 32.36 -22.39
CA LEU A 847 0.42 32.08 -20.95
C LEU A 847 -0.87 31.50 -20.35
N LEU A 848 -2.03 31.99 -20.79
CA LEU A 848 -3.33 31.44 -20.38
C LEU A 848 -3.56 30.03 -20.98
N ALA A 849 -3.11 29.81 -22.22
CA ALA A 849 -3.10 28.47 -22.83
C ALA A 849 -2.15 27.51 -22.09
N LEU A 850 -1.00 27.98 -21.59
CA LEU A 850 -0.14 27.19 -20.69
C LEU A 850 -0.85 26.88 -19.37
N GLY A 851 -1.52 27.86 -18.75
CA GLY A 851 -2.28 27.66 -17.52
C GLY A 851 -3.40 26.63 -17.69
N TYR A 852 -4.17 26.73 -18.78
CA TYR A 852 -5.24 25.79 -19.11
C TYR A 852 -4.72 24.38 -19.45
N MET A 853 -3.59 24.27 -20.16
CA MET A 853 -2.93 22.98 -20.41
C MET A 853 -2.37 22.36 -19.12
N CYS A 854 -1.76 23.16 -18.24
CA CYS A 854 -1.35 22.70 -16.92
C CYS A 854 -2.56 22.23 -16.09
N SER A 855 -3.70 22.93 -16.13
CA SER A 855 -4.91 22.49 -15.43
C SER A 855 -5.56 21.25 -16.05
N VAL A 856 -5.50 21.06 -17.37
CA VAL A 856 -5.95 19.82 -18.03
C VAL A 856 -5.01 18.64 -17.70
N VAL A 857 -3.70 18.87 -17.62
CA VAL A 857 -2.73 17.85 -17.19
C VAL A 857 -2.93 17.48 -15.72
N THR A 858 -3.05 18.43 -14.79
CA THR A 858 -3.34 18.11 -13.38
C THR A 858 -4.75 17.53 -13.19
N SER A 859 -5.74 17.91 -14.00
CA SER A 859 -7.06 17.26 -14.01
C SER A 859 -6.99 15.82 -14.52
N SER A 860 -6.09 15.52 -15.46
CA SER A 860 -5.84 14.14 -15.93
C SER A 860 -5.13 13.29 -14.86
N PHE A 861 -4.20 13.88 -14.10
CA PHE A 861 -3.61 13.24 -12.92
C PHE A 861 -4.67 12.99 -11.82
N LEU A 862 -5.56 13.96 -11.55
CA LEU A 862 -6.66 13.81 -10.60
C LEU A 862 -7.67 12.74 -11.05
N PHE A 863 -7.96 12.62 -12.35
CA PHE A 863 -8.82 11.56 -12.88
C PHE A 863 -8.22 10.15 -12.73
N LEU A 864 -6.89 10.02 -12.81
CA LEU A 864 -6.20 8.75 -12.55
C LEU A 864 -6.07 8.43 -11.05
N GLY A 865 -5.94 9.45 -10.20
CA GLY A 865 -5.82 9.30 -8.74
C GLY A 865 -7.13 9.13 -7.97
N SER A 866 -8.30 9.26 -8.60
CA SER A 866 -9.61 9.31 -7.91
C SER A 866 -10.46 8.05 -8.01
N VAL A 867 -9.94 6.95 -8.57
CA VAL A 867 -10.66 5.65 -8.66
C VAL A 867 -10.62 4.89 -7.32
N SER A 868 -11.22 5.49 -6.29
CA SER A 868 -11.55 4.81 -5.04
C SER A 868 -12.90 4.07 -5.19
N PRO A 869 -13.06 2.84 -4.67
CA PRO A 869 -14.28 2.04 -4.84
C PRO A 869 -15.50 2.53 -4.02
N THR A 870 -15.46 3.74 -3.45
CA THR A 870 -16.46 4.25 -2.51
C THR A 870 -17.10 5.57 -2.95
N HIS A 871 -17.95 5.55 -3.99
CA HIS A 871 -19.14 6.43 -4.12
C HIS A 871 -20.08 5.95 -5.25
N LYS A 872 -21.09 5.12 -4.92
CA LYS A 872 -22.23 4.81 -5.80
C LYS A 872 -23.50 5.50 -5.28
N ARG A 873 -23.77 6.74 -5.70
CA ARG A 873 -25.09 7.40 -5.88
C ARG A 873 -24.93 8.92 -6.07
N PHE A 874 -26.00 9.55 -6.57
CA PHE A 874 -26.23 11.00 -6.72
C PHE A 874 -25.26 11.81 -7.59
N CYS A 875 -25.67 12.05 -8.85
CA CYS A 875 -26.12 13.41 -9.21
C CYS A 875 -27.12 13.33 -10.37
N ALA A 876 -28.36 13.80 -10.17
CA ALA A 876 -29.44 13.75 -11.17
C ALA A 876 -30.54 14.79 -10.87
N ILE A 877 -30.23 16.07 -11.06
CA ILE A 877 -31.12 17.24 -10.89
C ILE A 877 -30.66 18.29 -11.93
N SER A 878 -31.51 18.98 -12.70
CA SER A 878 -32.91 18.73 -13.08
C SER A 878 -33.24 19.55 -14.35
N SER A 879 -34.30 19.18 -15.06
CA SER A 879 -35.07 20.11 -15.90
C SER A 879 -36.51 19.61 -15.99
N ILE A 880 -37.48 20.49 -15.76
CA ILE A 880 -38.90 20.16 -15.71
C ILE A 880 -39.61 20.83 -16.89
N ARG A 881 -40.24 20.03 -17.76
CA ARG A 881 -41.47 20.45 -18.46
C ARG A 881 -42.35 19.27 -18.82
N THR A 882 -43.36 19.09 -17.96
CA THR A 882 -44.75 18.70 -18.25
C THR A 882 -45.04 17.92 -19.53
N TYR A 883 -45.55 16.69 -19.37
CA TYR A 883 -46.70 16.21 -20.13
C TYR A 883 -47.66 15.47 -19.18
N ILE A 884 -48.96 15.54 -19.47
CA ILE A 884 -50.05 15.00 -18.63
C ILE A 884 -50.64 13.75 -19.30
N CYS A 885 -50.84 12.68 -18.54
CA CYS A 885 -51.88 11.68 -18.78
C CYS A 885 -52.25 10.94 -17.46
N HIS A 886 -53.48 10.46 -17.37
CA HIS A 886 -54.04 9.71 -16.24
C HIS A 886 -53.66 8.22 -16.30
N SER A 887 -53.51 7.54 -15.15
CA SER A 887 -54.59 6.74 -14.52
C SER A 887 -54.04 5.81 -13.41
N ASP A 888 -54.80 5.71 -12.31
CA ASP A 888 -55.09 4.53 -11.43
C ASP A 888 -53.99 3.49 -11.08
N GLY A 889 -53.92 2.95 -9.85
CA GLY A 889 -54.70 3.29 -8.65
C GLY A 889 -54.56 2.29 -7.48
N ASN A 890 -54.04 2.78 -6.34
CA ASN A 890 -54.11 2.21 -4.97
C ASN A 890 -53.51 0.81 -4.65
N PRO A 891 -53.31 0.45 -3.36
CA PRO A 891 -52.41 -0.63 -2.93
C PRO A 891 -53.03 -1.63 -1.91
N LYS A 892 -52.21 -2.57 -1.36
CA LYS A 892 -52.08 -2.94 0.09
C LYS A 892 -51.50 -4.35 0.32
N ILE A 893 -51.13 -4.63 1.59
CA ILE A 893 -51.10 -5.95 2.28
C ILE A 893 -49.97 -6.95 1.89
N GLN A 894 -49.43 -7.78 2.79
CA GLN A 894 -49.04 -7.59 4.21
C GLN A 894 -48.07 -8.71 4.65
N ARG A 895 -47.58 -8.65 5.90
CA ARG A 895 -46.65 -9.61 6.55
C ARG A 895 -47.14 -11.07 6.60
N LEU A 896 -46.21 -12.03 6.53
CA LEU A 896 -46.01 -13.24 7.38
C LEU A 896 -45.04 -14.21 6.65
N GLY A 897 -44.25 -15.07 7.29
CA GLY A 897 -44.01 -15.33 8.73
C GLY A 897 -42.76 -16.23 8.92
N VAL A 898 -42.36 -16.50 10.17
CA VAL A 898 -41.13 -17.25 10.53
C VAL A 898 -41.43 -18.73 10.80
N ARG A 899 -40.57 -19.66 10.34
CA ARG A 899 -40.37 -20.98 10.98
C ARG A 899 -39.06 -21.70 10.61
N GLN A 900 -38.52 -22.43 11.58
CA GLN A 900 -37.34 -23.30 11.55
C GLN A 900 -37.33 -24.37 10.43
N LEU A 901 -36.13 -24.71 9.93
CA LEU A 901 -35.40 -25.91 10.35
C LEU A 901 -33.88 -25.77 10.08
N CYS A 902 -33.08 -26.79 10.42
CA CYS A 902 -31.60 -26.77 10.33
C CYS A 902 -31.05 -27.89 9.42
N ILE A 903 -29.71 -27.87 9.25
CA ILE A 903 -28.79 -28.95 8.79
C ILE A 903 -28.37 -28.92 7.30
N ASP A 904 -27.08 -29.29 7.10
CA ASP A 904 -26.28 -29.49 5.88
C ASP A 904 -25.95 -28.32 4.94
N TYR A 905 -24.86 -28.34 4.15
CA TYR A 905 -23.43 -28.66 4.42
C TYR A 905 -22.60 -28.23 3.19
N TRP A 906 -21.46 -27.54 3.37
CA TRP A 906 -20.37 -27.32 2.38
C TRP A 906 -20.60 -26.54 1.05
N HIS A 907 -19.49 -26.01 0.52
CA HIS A 907 -19.28 -25.27 -0.75
C HIS A 907 -20.15 -24.00 -1.00
N ASN A 908 -19.60 -22.80 -1.23
CA ASN A 908 -18.26 -22.39 -1.70
C ASN A 908 -17.65 -21.25 -0.88
#